data_AF-A0A1C6DY85-F1
#
_entry.id   AF-A0A1C6DY85-F1
#
_cell.length_a   1.000
_cell.length_b   1.000
_cell.length_c   1.000
_cell.angle_alpha   90.00
_cell.angle_beta   90.00
_cell.angle_gamma   90.00
#
_symmetry.space_group_name_H-M   'P 1'
#
loop_
_entity.id
_entity.type
_entity.pdbx_description
1 polymer ?
#
loop_
_entity_poly.entity_id
_entity_poly.type
_entity_poly.pdbx_seq_one_letter_code
_entity_poly.pdbx_strand_id
1 'polypeptide(L)'
;MSQLTISTQEKRFPVAPDLYGLFFEDISHAGDGGLYPEMLRNRSFEDSLLPDGCITNDNGKTFTSPTGWIDEFNNGEGMNDWIASQKIAPTTIPAWYSENADMQLNKDNTLNDNRRVSLQVDFEENGKIYNVGYNGINQEKGDTYNFYLFAKSEQTLHLTVSIQINNQTSCSSDIIINDANWKRYDAQFLATETARNATFSIQCQEKGTLYLGFCSLMPAETFHGHGLRKDLAEKLEQMHPSFLRFPGGCIVEGFTLETAMFFCNTVGPVWERPSHWLLWHYRTTNGLGFHEYLQLCEDLKLSALYVCNCGMTCQGRGPYYFNEAQMQFAINDTLNALEYALGSSQTHWGSLRAKMGHPEPFSLKYLEIGNENSGPEYEACFNRIREAVLERYPQIIIVSNTRSETIKTDIVDDHYYNMPEFFAENIDIYDDYSRKNPNIFVGEFAVNQTYEGQLRAAISEAMFMVGFERNQDVVKLCSYAPLFSHVHYQSWYPNLIMFDNSRSYVIPSYYCFKLFGANRGDMVVSSKESCEKIYLSMHGLPVINGDCGLTWKNAVFNSIPVFPTKSLHGKAIQDNDSYVLQENDADEFTNQSIRSQILPGIALGNDVESREGSFTVQILAEKGKRIGVGMLCSPKPFSYYDRTDPNPKDPWMLFNLEPLRWIVEGNTAALYRGGISLTQYSEPKQISLRYGEYNEFHYELTKTAVSLYLNGKLIDTVELPHYQSMCSVTTDTDDSVIIKIVNFSETDDPVCISIDCDVKSEYEVSQLTGKADFENSLDNPDQVHDTTTMLTGAGRCFTFTAPGLSVNVLKLKKK
;
A
#
# COMPACT_ATOMS: atom_id res chain seq x y z
N MET A 1 -35.55 0.41 -0.47
CA MET A 1 -35.80 -1.05 -0.61
C MET A 1 -35.24 -1.46 -1.95
N SER A 2 -34.08 -2.09 -1.92
CA SER A 2 -33.44 -2.59 -3.12
C SER A 2 -34.05 -3.89 -3.62
N GLN A 3 -33.81 -4.21 -4.89
CA GLN A 3 -34.20 -5.46 -5.53
C GLN A 3 -32.98 -6.13 -6.14
N LEU A 4 -32.90 -7.45 -6.02
CA LEU A 4 -31.85 -8.28 -6.60
C LEU A 4 -32.48 -9.49 -7.30
N THR A 5 -32.27 -9.62 -8.61
CA THR A 5 -32.71 -10.77 -9.42
C THR A 5 -31.49 -11.57 -9.87
N ILE A 6 -31.48 -12.86 -9.60
CA ILE A 6 -30.37 -13.79 -9.86
C ILE A 6 -30.82 -14.85 -10.87
N SER A 7 -30.03 -15.00 -11.94
CA SER A 7 -30.24 -16.01 -12.98
C SER A 7 -29.12 -17.06 -12.90
N THR A 8 -29.28 -18.09 -12.06
CA THR A 8 -28.28 -19.16 -11.89
C THR A 8 -28.05 -19.98 -13.15
N GLN A 9 -29.01 -20.00 -14.08
CA GLN A 9 -28.86 -20.64 -15.40
C GLN A 9 -27.99 -19.82 -16.37
N GLU A 10 -27.88 -18.51 -16.17
CA GLU A 10 -27.05 -17.62 -16.98
C GLU A 10 -25.63 -17.56 -16.39
N LYS A 11 -24.84 -18.62 -16.62
CA LYS A 11 -23.41 -18.65 -16.28
C LYS A 11 -22.65 -17.65 -17.14
N ARG A 12 -21.89 -16.75 -16.51
CA ARG A 12 -21.05 -15.77 -17.20
C ARG A 12 -19.66 -16.34 -17.48
N PHE A 13 -18.93 -16.71 -16.42
CA PHE A 13 -17.57 -17.25 -16.51
C PHE A 13 -17.15 -17.94 -15.20
N PRO A 14 -16.12 -18.80 -15.23
CA PRO A 14 -15.52 -19.38 -14.02
C PRO A 14 -14.93 -18.29 -13.13
N VAL A 15 -14.95 -18.52 -11.81
CA VAL A 15 -14.21 -17.67 -10.87
C VAL A 15 -12.70 -17.76 -11.13
N ALA A 16 -11.96 -16.67 -10.93
CA ALA A 16 -10.52 -16.65 -11.10
C ALA A 16 -9.85 -17.30 -9.87
N PRO A 17 -9.13 -18.43 -10.01
CA PRO A 17 -8.66 -19.22 -8.86
C PRO A 17 -7.78 -18.40 -7.90
N ASP A 18 -6.96 -17.50 -8.44
CA ASP A 18 -6.03 -16.69 -7.65
C ASP A 18 -6.58 -15.27 -7.31
N LEU A 19 -7.89 -15.02 -7.35
CA LEU A 19 -8.41 -13.64 -7.22
C LEU A 19 -7.96 -12.92 -5.96
N TYR A 20 -8.05 -13.53 -4.78
CA TYR A 20 -7.70 -12.88 -3.51
C TYR A 20 -6.33 -13.34 -3.04
N GLY A 21 -5.41 -12.41 -2.84
CA GLY A 21 -4.08 -12.73 -2.33
C GLY A 21 -3.53 -11.67 -1.40
N LEU A 22 -2.23 -11.78 -1.18
CA LEU A 22 -1.46 -10.96 -0.26
C LEU A 22 -0.45 -10.14 -1.04
N PHE A 23 -0.25 -8.90 -0.61
CA PHE A 23 0.87 -8.06 -1.01
C PHE A 23 1.84 -7.97 0.17
N PHE A 24 3.14 -8.16 -0.06
CA PHE A 24 4.14 -7.98 0.98
C PHE A 24 5.31 -7.13 0.50
N GLU A 25 5.59 -6.09 1.28
CA GLU A 25 6.84 -5.35 1.27
C GLU A 25 7.31 -5.10 2.71
N ASP A 26 8.62 -4.95 2.92
CA ASP A 26 9.17 -4.60 4.23
C ASP A 26 9.03 -3.09 4.47
N ILE A 27 7.83 -2.70 4.90
CA ILE A 27 7.44 -1.34 5.31
C ILE A 27 6.95 -1.36 6.76
N SER A 28 7.20 -0.29 7.53
CA SER A 28 6.71 -0.20 8.92
C SER A 28 7.09 -1.41 9.80
N HIS A 29 8.32 -1.93 9.62
CA HIS A 29 8.82 -3.16 10.26
C HIS A 29 8.02 -4.43 9.94
N ALA A 30 7.36 -4.51 8.78
CA ALA A 30 6.60 -5.68 8.35
C ALA A 30 7.43 -6.98 8.26
N GLY A 31 8.67 -6.89 7.78
CA GLY A 31 9.63 -7.99 7.70
C GLY A 31 10.46 -8.06 8.97
N ASP A 32 11.56 -7.32 9.02
CA ASP A 32 12.44 -7.22 10.19
C ASP A 32 11.72 -6.50 11.34
N GLY A 33 11.36 -7.25 12.39
CA GLY A 33 10.58 -6.79 13.55
C GLY A 33 9.12 -7.25 13.54
N GLY A 34 8.65 -7.78 12.41
CA GLY A 34 7.27 -8.21 12.18
C GLY A 34 7.18 -9.70 11.90
N LEU A 35 6.89 -10.05 10.64
CA LEU A 35 6.68 -11.43 10.22
C LEU A 35 7.93 -12.29 10.42
N TYR A 36 9.12 -11.69 10.35
CA TYR A 36 10.37 -12.35 10.71
C TYR A 36 10.64 -12.18 12.22
N PRO A 37 10.63 -13.27 13.01
CA PRO A 37 10.58 -13.21 14.47
C PRO A 37 11.96 -13.03 15.11
N GLU A 38 12.92 -12.43 14.41
CA GLU A 38 14.17 -11.99 15.03
C GLU A 38 13.86 -10.91 16.06
N MET A 39 14.39 -11.10 17.28
CA MET A 39 14.11 -10.21 18.41
C MET A 39 15.19 -9.16 18.61
N LEU A 40 16.38 -9.34 18.03
CA LEU A 40 17.46 -8.36 18.10
C LEU A 40 17.40 -7.41 16.90
N ARG A 41 17.11 -6.13 17.16
CA ARG A 41 17.29 -5.08 16.16
C ARG A 41 18.77 -4.80 15.95
N ASN A 42 19.16 -4.42 14.73
CA ASN A 42 20.55 -4.12 14.38
C ASN A 42 21.51 -5.29 14.70
N ARG A 43 21.08 -6.51 14.40
CA ARG A 43 21.81 -7.74 14.72
C ARG A 43 23.12 -7.94 13.93
N SER A 44 23.31 -7.16 12.86
CA SER A 44 24.57 -7.08 12.09
C SER A 44 25.39 -5.82 12.39
N PHE A 45 24.91 -4.92 13.26
CA PHE A 45 25.59 -3.67 13.66
C PHE A 45 25.75 -2.64 12.53
N GLU A 46 24.95 -2.75 11.47
CA GLU A 46 25.09 -1.96 10.25
C GLU A 46 24.06 -0.81 10.13
N ASP A 47 23.08 -0.68 11.04
CA ASP A 47 21.98 0.30 10.92
C ASP A 47 22.48 1.74 10.76
N SER A 48 23.58 2.11 11.41
CA SER A 48 24.18 3.46 11.33
C SER A 48 25.09 3.67 10.12
N LEU A 49 25.24 2.68 9.24
CA LEU A 49 25.96 2.83 7.99
C LEU A 49 25.11 3.52 6.94
N LEU A 50 25.65 4.61 6.38
CA LEU A 50 25.04 5.30 5.26
C LEU A 50 24.91 4.36 4.03
N PRO A 51 23.80 4.47 3.29
CA PRO A 51 23.66 3.84 1.98
C PRO A 51 24.72 4.40 1.01
N ASP A 52 25.10 3.61 0.03
CA ASP A 52 26.20 3.97 -0.87
C ASP A 52 25.91 5.25 -1.66
N GLY A 53 26.88 6.17 -1.66
CA GLY A 53 26.77 7.47 -2.35
C GLY A 53 25.90 8.51 -1.64
N CYS A 54 25.23 8.16 -0.54
CA CYS A 54 24.44 9.12 0.22
C CYS A 54 25.32 9.98 1.13
N ILE A 55 24.88 11.23 1.36
CA ILE A 55 25.53 12.17 2.26
C ILE A 55 24.58 12.57 3.39
N THR A 56 25.08 12.61 4.62
CA THR A 56 24.29 13.08 5.77
C THR A 56 24.41 14.58 5.95
N ASN A 57 23.40 15.20 6.56
CA ASN A 57 23.52 16.54 7.12
C ASN A 57 24.42 16.55 8.38
N ASP A 58 24.80 17.74 8.87
CA ASP A 58 25.75 17.92 9.99
C ASP A 58 25.32 17.25 11.31
N ASN A 59 24.03 16.93 11.47
CA ASN A 59 23.47 16.36 12.71
C ASN A 59 23.04 14.89 12.59
N GLY A 60 23.28 14.24 11.45
CA GLY A 60 22.95 12.82 11.27
C GLY A 60 21.45 12.51 11.10
N LYS A 61 20.59 13.53 11.06
CA LYS A 61 19.12 13.32 11.08
C LYS A 61 18.56 12.88 9.75
N THR A 62 19.12 13.37 8.66
CA THR A 62 18.66 13.05 7.31
C THR A 62 19.86 12.72 6.43
N PHE A 63 19.66 11.90 5.42
CA PHE A 63 20.60 11.78 4.31
C PHE A 63 20.00 12.33 3.02
N THR A 64 20.87 12.61 2.05
CA THR A 64 20.52 12.95 0.68
C THR A 64 21.14 11.92 -0.26
N SER A 65 20.32 11.33 -1.13
CA SER A 65 20.74 10.37 -2.14
C SER A 65 21.54 11.04 -3.26
N PRO A 66 22.27 10.27 -4.09
CA PRO A 66 22.92 10.80 -5.30
C PRO A 66 21.96 11.49 -6.28
N THR A 67 20.67 11.14 -6.24
CA THR A 67 19.61 11.71 -7.10
C THR A 67 18.92 12.92 -6.45
N GLY A 68 19.30 13.30 -5.23
CA GLY A 68 18.79 14.47 -4.52
C GLY A 68 17.56 14.19 -3.64
N TRP A 69 17.13 12.94 -3.51
CA TRP A 69 16.07 12.57 -2.58
C TRP A 69 16.57 12.67 -1.14
N ILE A 70 15.75 13.24 -0.25
CA ILE A 70 16.07 13.42 1.17
C ILE A 70 15.20 12.47 1.97
N ASP A 71 15.83 11.75 2.89
CA ASP A 71 15.16 10.78 3.75
C ASP A 71 15.56 10.94 5.22
N GLU A 72 14.69 10.49 6.12
CA GLU A 72 14.96 10.41 7.55
C GLU A 72 15.94 9.26 7.85
N PHE A 73 16.97 9.56 8.66
CA PHE A 73 18.05 8.64 8.96
C PHE A 73 18.27 8.48 10.46
N ASN A 74 18.38 9.61 11.16
CA ASN A 74 18.66 9.69 12.59
C ASN A 74 19.80 8.76 13.06
N ASN A 75 20.94 8.80 12.37
CA ASN A 75 22.11 7.94 12.62
C ASN A 75 21.79 6.43 12.57
N GLY A 76 20.81 6.04 11.76
CA GLY A 76 20.34 4.66 11.62
C GLY A 76 19.14 4.30 12.50
N GLU A 77 18.68 5.22 13.36
CA GLU A 77 17.47 4.99 14.15
C GLU A 77 16.17 5.05 13.33
N GLY A 78 16.21 5.73 12.17
CA GLY A 78 15.07 5.84 11.25
C GLY A 78 14.19 7.05 11.51
N MET A 79 12.87 6.84 11.63
CA MET A 79 11.89 7.94 11.72
C MET A 79 12.03 8.82 12.97
N ASN A 80 11.80 10.12 12.81
CA ASN A 80 11.71 11.12 13.86
C ASN A 80 10.59 10.80 14.86
N ASP A 81 9.43 10.40 14.34
CA ASP A 81 8.25 10.05 15.16
C ASP A 81 8.48 8.77 15.97
N TRP A 82 9.22 7.80 15.44
CA TRP A 82 9.66 6.63 16.20
C TRP A 82 10.48 7.07 17.41
N ILE A 83 11.51 7.89 17.20
CA ILE A 83 12.38 8.37 18.28
C ILE A 83 11.60 9.17 19.32
N ALA A 84 10.75 10.09 18.87
CA ALA A 84 9.99 10.99 19.74
C ALA A 84 8.91 10.25 20.53
N SER A 85 8.09 9.42 19.87
CA SER A 85 6.97 8.72 20.49
C SER A 85 7.43 7.62 21.45
N GLN A 86 8.50 6.91 21.08
CA GLN A 86 9.06 5.81 21.87
C GLN A 86 10.12 6.26 22.87
N LYS A 87 10.53 7.53 22.83
CA LYS A 87 11.57 8.11 23.70
C LYS A 87 12.88 7.34 23.60
N ILE A 88 13.29 7.02 22.37
CA ILE A 88 14.50 6.25 22.10
C ILE A 88 15.72 7.01 22.63
N ALA A 89 16.51 6.34 23.47
CA ALA A 89 17.73 6.92 24.01
C ALA A 89 18.81 7.00 22.92
N PRO A 90 19.58 8.10 22.82
CA PRO A 90 20.65 8.21 21.82
C PRO A 90 21.73 7.14 21.99
N THR A 91 22.18 6.58 20.86
CA THR A 91 23.32 5.67 20.76
C THR A 91 23.96 5.81 19.39
N THR A 92 25.25 5.48 19.26
CA THR A 92 25.96 5.42 17.96
C THR A 92 25.76 4.08 17.25
N ILE A 93 25.28 3.07 17.98
CA ILE A 93 24.98 1.72 17.49
C ILE A 93 23.48 1.49 17.72
N PRO A 94 22.60 1.79 16.76
CA PRO A 94 21.15 1.76 16.96
C PRO A 94 20.66 0.51 17.68
N ALA A 95 19.73 0.70 18.62
CA ALA A 95 19.18 -0.32 19.54
C ALA A 95 20.16 -0.98 20.54
N TRP A 96 21.47 -0.71 20.47
CA TRP A 96 22.47 -1.24 21.40
C TRP A 96 22.97 -0.16 22.37
N TYR A 97 23.18 -0.56 23.62
CA TYR A 97 23.65 0.30 24.71
C TYR A 97 24.67 -0.44 25.58
N SER A 98 25.44 0.29 26.38
CA SER A 98 26.48 -0.28 27.23
C SER A 98 26.45 0.27 28.66
N GLU A 99 26.95 -0.53 29.60
CA GLU A 99 27.25 -0.17 30.99
C GLU A 99 28.62 -0.75 31.35
N ASN A 100 29.56 0.11 31.77
CA ASN A 100 30.97 -0.27 32.02
C ASN A 100 31.61 -1.01 30.82
N ALA A 101 31.24 -0.60 29.60
CA ALA A 101 31.82 -1.09 28.36
C ALA A 101 31.72 0.00 27.29
N ASP A 102 32.66 0.01 26.36
CA ASP A 102 32.68 0.91 25.22
C ASP A 102 32.43 0.12 23.92
N MET A 103 31.61 0.69 23.02
CA MET A 103 31.21 0.07 21.76
C MET A 103 31.73 0.88 20.57
N GLN A 104 32.32 0.21 19.58
CA GLN A 104 32.81 0.84 18.36
C GLN A 104 32.63 -0.07 17.14
N LEU A 105 32.22 0.49 16.01
CA LEU A 105 32.22 -0.24 14.73
C LEU A 105 33.63 -0.35 14.16
N ASN A 106 34.02 -1.57 13.77
CA ASN A 106 35.30 -1.88 13.15
C ASN A 106 35.09 -2.33 11.70
N LYS A 107 35.70 -1.61 10.75
CA LYS A 107 35.59 -1.87 9.30
C LYS A 107 36.69 -2.78 8.74
N ASP A 108 37.77 -2.97 9.47
CA ASP A 108 38.97 -3.69 9.00
C ASP A 108 38.94 -5.18 9.40
N ASN A 109 38.06 -5.53 10.33
CA ASN A 109 37.96 -6.87 10.90
C ASN A 109 36.50 -7.33 10.88
N THR A 110 36.00 -7.72 9.72
CA THR A 110 34.60 -8.12 9.51
C THR A 110 34.43 -9.64 9.54
N LEU A 111 33.19 -10.12 9.72
CA LEU A 111 32.89 -11.55 9.81
C LEU A 111 33.11 -12.28 8.47
N ASN A 112 32.72 -11.64 7.37
CA ASN A 112 32.82 -12.13 6.01
C ASN A 112 32.75 -10.94 5.03
N ASP A 113 32.92 -11.21 3.73
CA ASP A 113 32.97 -10.18 2.69
C ASP A 113 31.66 -9.37 2.54
N ASN A 114 30.53 -9.89 3.01
CA ASN A 114 29.22 -9.22 2.94
C ASN A 114 28.86 -8.45 4.22
N ARG A 115 29.71 -8.49 5.26
CA ARG A 115 29.60 -7.64 6.46
C ARG A 115 30.56 -6.47 6.33
N ARG A 116 30.02 -5.26 6.44
CA ARG A 116 30.78 -4.00 6.32
C ARG A 116 31.47 -3.61 7.62
N VAL A 117 30.98 -4.12 8.75
CA VAL A 117 31.53 -3.86 10.09
C VAL A 117 31.41 -5.10 10.97
N SER A 118 32.24 -5.15 12.01
CA SER A 118 31.96 -5.87 13.26
C SER A 118 31.80 -4.86 14.39
N LEU A 119 31.15 -5.28 15.48
CA LEU A 119 31.11 -4.50 16.72
C LEU A 119 32.29 -4.92 17.61
N GLN A 120 33.22 -3.99 17.85
CA GLN A 120 34.22 -4.10 18.90
C GLN A 120 33.60 -3.61 20.21
N VAL A 121 33.77 -4.41 21.26
CA VAL A 121 33.31 -4.10 22.61
C VAL A 121 34.48 -4.22 23.57
N ASP A 122 34.85 -3.11 24.20
CA ASP A 122 35.87 -3.06 25.23
C ASP A 122 35.18 -3.06 26.59
N PHE A 123 35.18 -4.21 27.27
CA PHE A 123 34.57 -4.38 28.58
C PHE A 123 35.53 -3.93 29.69
N GLU A 124 35.00 -3.22 30.69
CA GLU A 124 35.56 -3.24 32.03
C GLU A 124 35.05 -4.48 32.80
N GLU A 125 35.63 -4.77 33.97
CA GLU A 125 35.23 -5.91 34.78
C GLU A 125 33.72 -5.86 35.11
N ASN A 126 33.00 -6.96 34.84
CA ASN A 126 31.53 -7.07 34.92
C ASN A 126 30.73 -6.12 34.02
N GLY A 127 31.35 -5.53 33.00
CA GLY A 127 30.68 -4.69 32.02
C GLY A 127 29.67 -5.45 31.16
N LYS A 128 28.68 -4.75 30.63
CA LYS A 128 27.66 -5.34 29.76
C LYS A 128 27.31 -4.42 28.59
N ILE A 129 26.87 -5.05 27.52
CA ILE A 129 26.06 -4.41 26.48
C ILE A 129 24.65 -5.00 26.50
N TYR A 130 23.68 -4.26 25.99
CA TYR A 130 22.31 -4.74 25.87
C TYR A 130 21.63 -4.19 24.62
N ASN A 131 20.72 -4.99 24.07
CA ASN A 131 19.87 -4.67 22.93
C ASN A 131 18.42 -4.53 23.42
N VAL A 132 17.74 -3.49 22.96
CA VAL A 132 16.34 -3.22 23.32
C VAL A 132 15.33 -3.79 22.34
N GLY A 133 15.76 -4.60 21.36
CA GLY A 133 14.91 -5.10 20.29
C GLY A 133 14.27 -3.99 19.47
N TYR A 134 13.04 -4.21 19.04
CA TYR A 134 12.20 -3.20 18.37
C TYR A 134 11.46 -2.38 19.43
N ASN A 135 12.25 -1.74 20.32
CA ASN A 135 11.79 -1.08 21.55
C ASN A 135 11.03 -2.00 22.52
N GLY A 136 11.44 -3.26 22.57
CA GLY A 136 10.97 -4.30 23.46
C GLY A 136 11.32 -5.68 22.90
N ILE A 137 11.56 -6.63 23.79
CA ILE A 137 11.64 -8.06 23.47
C ILE A 137 10.49 -8.76 24.18
N ASN A 138 9.71 -9.52 23.42
CA ASN A 138 8.67 -10.37 23.98
C ASN A 138 9.24 -11.69 24.48
N GLN A 139 8.85 -12.06 25.68
CA GLN A 139 9.18 -13.31 26.35
C GLN A 139 7.88 -13.90 26.91
N GLU A 140 7.63 -15.18 26.66
CA GLU A 140 6.50 -15.91 27.20
C GLU A 140 6.96 -17.04 28.10
N LYS A 141 6.33 -17.15 29.28
CA LYS A 141 6.71 -18.15 30.27
C LYS A 141 6.55 -19.56 29.73
N GLY A 142 7.62 -20.34 29.81
CA GLY A 142 7.66 -21.73 29.33
C GLY A 142 8.17 -21.87 27.90
N ASP A 143 8.26 -20.77 27.15
CA ASP A 143 8.80 -20.77 25.80
C ASP A 143 10.32 -20.87 25.82
N THR A 144 10.85 -21.38 24.72
CA THR A 144 12.28 -21.53 24.51
C THR A 144 12.74 -20.57 23.43
N TYR A 145 13.89 -19.93 23.64
CA TYR A 145 14.51 -18.99 22.71
C TYR A 145 15.89 -19.47 22.29
N ASN A 146 16.13 -19.52 20.99
CA ASN A 146 17.39 -19.93 20.41
C ASN A 146 18.24 -18.69 20.16
N PHE A 147 19.47 -18.71 20.65
CA PHE A 147 20.42 -17.62 20.45
C PHE A 147 21.71 -18.13 19.86
N TYR A 148 22.29 -17.35 18.96
CA TYR A 148 23.67 -17.56 18.56
C TYR A 148 24.37 -16.24 18.29
N LEU A 149 25.70 -16.27 18.38
CA LEU A 149 26.55 -15.16 18.03
C LEU A 149 27.81 -15.63 17.31
N PHE A 150 28.33 -14.81 16.41
CA PHE A 150 29.67 -14.95 15.85
C PHE A 150 30.62 -14.02 16.59
N ALA A 151 31.61 -14.59 17.27
CA ALA A 151 32.57 -13.83 18.06
C ALA A 151 34.00 -14.33 17.94
N LYS A 152 34.92 -13.45 18.34
CA LYS A 152 36.31 -13.78 18.61
C LYS A 152 36.91 -12.84 19.66
N SER A 153 37.96 -13.30 20.32
CA SER A 153 38.78 -12.51 21.24
C SER A 153 40.19 -13.08 21.32
N GLU A 154 41.19 -12.22 21.47
CA GLU A 154 42.59 -12.63 21.71
C GLU A 154 42.80 -13.21 23.12
N GLN A 155 41.87 -12.93 24.04
CA GLN A 155 41.89 -13.45 25.40
C GLN A 155 40.64 -14.30 25.67
N THR A 156 40.73 -15.15 26.70
CA THR A 156 39.54 -15.89 27.15
C THR A 156 38.60 -14.93 27.87
N LEU A 157 37.35 -14.87 27.42
CA LEU A 157 36.26 -14.09 28.01
C LEU A 157 35.12 -15.00 28.42
N HIS A 158 34.61 -14.82 29.64
CA HIS A 158 33.42 -15.48 30.14
C HIS A 158 32.24 -14.53 30.02
N LEU A 159 31.34 -14.85 29.09
CA LEU A 159 30.15 -14.08 28.81
C LEU A 159 28.94 -14.73 29.48
N THR A 160 28.11 -13.94 30.14
CA THR A 160 26.74 -14.32 30.49
C THR A 160 25.79 -13.60 29.55
N VAL A 161 25.10 -14.36 28.71
CA VAL A 161 24.03 -13.85 27.85
C VAL A 161 22.69 -14.03 28.54
N SER A 162 21.79 -13.05 28.47
CA SER A 162 20.54 -13.08 29.23
C SER A 162 19.42 -12.26 28.61
N ILE A 163 18.18 -12.66 28.90
CA ILE A 163 17.01 -11.78 28.75
C ILE A 163 16.73 -11.15 30.13
N GLN A 164 16.57 -9.84 30.16
CA GLN A 164 16.40 -9.04 31.37
C GLN A 164 15.02 -8.36 31.40
N ILE A 165 14.38 -8.40 32.56
CA ILE A 165 13.09 -7.76 32.85
C ILE A 165 13.33 -6.79 34.00
N ASN A 166 13.04 -5.50 33.80
CA ASN A 166 13.31 -4.45 34.79
C ASN A 166 14.77 -4.49 35.31
N ASN A 167 15.74 -4.71 34.40
CA ASN A 167 17.17 -4.87 34.70
C ASN A 167 17.53 -6.07 35.60
N GLN A 168 16.64 -7.05 35.72
CA GLN A 168 16.88 -8.31 36.41
C GLN A 168 16.91 -9.46 35.42
N THR A 169 17.89 -10.36 35.56
CA THR A 169 18.01 -11.55 34.72
C THR A 169 16.79 -12.46 34.90
N SER A 170 16.05 -12.70 33.81
CA SER A 170 14.94 -13.66 33.77
C SER A 170 15.42 -15.07 33.42
N CYS A 171 16.24 -15.16 32.38
CA CYS A 171 16.91 -16.38 31.93
C CYS A 171 18.27 -16.03 31.36
N SER A 172 19.24 -16.92 31.51
CA SER A 172 20.62 -16.70 31.08
C SER A 172 21.31 -17.99 30.65
N SER A 173 22.41 -17.85 29.94
CA SER A 173 23.36 -18.91 29.60
C SER A 173 24.77 -18.33 29.60
N ASP A 174 25.76 -19.16 29.94
CA ASP A 174 27.15 -18.76 29.89
C ASP A 174 27.80 -19.24 28.58
N ILE A 175 28.66 -18.40 28.00
CA ILE A 175 29.41 -18.66 26.78
C ILE A 175 30.88 -18.28 27.03
N ILE A 176 31.80 -19.17 26.67
CA ILE A 176 33.24 -18.93 26.79
C ILE A 176 33.81 -18.63 25.41
N ILE A 177 34.35 -17.43 25.22
CA ILE A 177 35.05 -17.04 24.00
C ILE A 177 36.54 -17.25 24.24
N ASN A 178 37.17 -18.10 23.44
CA ASN A 178 38.58 -18.48 23.62
C ASN A 178 39.33 -18.71 22.30
N ASP A 179 38.83 -18.11 21.22
CA ASP A 179 39.42 -18.21 19.88
C ASP A 179 39.61 -16.81 19.29
N ALA A 180 40.78 -16.58 18.70
CA ALA A 180 41.12 -15.35 17.99
C ALA A 180 40.53 -15.30 16.57
N ASN A 181 39.95 -16.41 16.08
CA ASN A 181 39.23 -16.49 14.81
C ASN A 181 37.71 -16.44 15.03
N TRP A 182 36.98 -15.98 14.02
CA TRP A 182 35.52 -15.96 14.04
C TRP A 182 34.94 -17.36 14.24
N LYS A 183 34.10 -17.51 15.27
CA LYS A 183 33.41 -18.75 15.57
C LYS A 183 31.98 -18.48 16.00
N ARG A 184 31.07 -19.39 15.63
CA ARG A 184 29.69 -19.40 16.09
C ARG A 184 29.61 -20.05 17.48
N TYR A 185 28.88 -19.40 18.38
CA TYR A 185 28.52 -19.90 19.70
C TYR A 185 27.01 -19.89 19.84
N ASP A 186 26.43 -20.99 20.29
CA ASP A 186 24.99 -21.18 20.42
C ASP A 186 24.60 -21.28 21.91
N ALA A 187 23.44 -20.75 22.24
CA ALA A 187 22.80 -20.88 23.54
C ALA A 187 21.29 -21.01 23.39
N GLN A 188 20.64 -21.44 24.47
CA GLN A 188 19.20 -21.59 24.52
C GLN A 188 18.67 -21.11 25.87
N PHE A 189 17.57 -20.36 25.84
CA PHE A 189 16.94 -19.82 27.04
C PHE A 189 15.57 -20.47 27.24
N LEU A 190 15.30 -20.98 28.44
CA LEU A 190 13.94 -21.33 28.86
C LEU A 190 13.39 -20.18 29.69
N ALA A 191 12.33 -19.54 29.21
CA ALA A 191 11.70 -18.42 29.89
C ALA A 191 10.98 -18.86 31.16
N THR A 192 11.27 -18.17 32.27
CA THR A 192 10.71 -18.48 33.60
C THR A 192 9.48 -17.62 33.96
N GLU A 193 9.29 -16.52 33.22
CA GLU A 193 8.20 -15.56 33.33
C GLU A 193 7.88 -14.93 31.98
N THR A 194 6.73 -14.25 31.89
CA THR A 194 6.26 -13.52 30.69
C THR A 194 6.58 -12.03 30.83
N ALA A 195 7.13 -11.41 29.77
CA ALA A 195 7.35 -9.98 29.67
C ALA A 195 7.25 -9.50 28.22
N ARG A 196 6.71 -8.30 28.02
CA ARG A 196 6.52 -7.71 26.67
C ARG A 196 7.62 -6.73 26.25
N ASN A 197 8.32 -6.18 27.24
CA ASN A 197 9.32 -5.11 27.08
C ASN A 197 10.64 -5.51 27.75
N ALA A 198 11.07 -6.75 27.56
CA ALA A 198 12.37 -7.21 28.04
C ALA A 198 13.51 -6.62 27.19
N THR A 199 14.74 -6.77 27.68
CA THR A 199 15.97 -6.46 26.92
C THR A 199 16.88 -7.68 26.87
N PHE A 200 17.73 -7.76 25.86
CA PHE A 200 18.75 -8.80 25.75
C PHE A 200 20.10 -8.25 26.17
N SER A 201 20.89 -8.96 26.96
CA SER A 201 22.18 -8.48 27.46
C SER A 201 23.30 -9.51 27.28
N ILE A 202 24.49 -9.00 26.96
CA ILE A 202 25.76 -9.73 26.96
C ILE A 202 26.64 -9.07 28.02
N GLN A 203 26.89 -9.76 29.13
CA GLN A 203 27.77 -9.32 30.21
C GLN A 203 29.09 -10.09 30.16
N CYS A 204 30.21 -9.42 30.36
CA CYS A 204 31.54 -10.01 30.42
C CYS A 204 32.09 -9.94 31.86
N GLN A 205 32.59 -11.06 32.38
CA GLN A 205 33.16 -11.09 33.74
C GLN A 205 34.49 -10.33 33.78
N GLU A 206 35.34 -10.55 32.78
CA GLU A 206 36.67 -9.95 32.68
C GLU A 206 36.65 -8.58 32.01
N LYS A 207 37.70 -7.80 32.29
CA LYS A 207 38.10 -6.69 31.44
C LYS A 207 38.68 -7.20 30.11
N GLY A 208 38.22 -6.65 29.00
CA GLY A 208 38.93 -6.60 27.72
C GLY A 208 38.03 -6.74 26.49
N THR A 209 38.65 -7.10 25.35
CA THR A 209 38.05 -6.81 24.04
C THR A 209 37.36 -8.02 23.41
N LEU A 210 36.10 -7.86 23.04
CA LEU A 210 35.30 -8.80 22.27
C LEU A 210 35.01 -8.21 20.89
N TYR A 211 35.10 -9.03 19.84
CA TYR A 211 34.57 -8.68 18.52
C TYR A 211 33.33 -9.52 18.23
N LEU A 212 32.24 -8.86 17.84
CA LEU A 212 30.96 -9.45 17.46
C LEU A 212 30.71 -9.22 15.97
N GLY A 213 30.49 -10.29 15.22
CA GLY A 213 30.26 -10.24 13.78
C GLY A 213 28.79 -10.27 13.39
N PHE A 214 27.98 -11.00 14.17
CA PHE A 214 26.54 -11.16 13.95
C PHE A 214 25.92 -11.82 15.19
N CYS A 215 24.70 -11.44 15.55
CA CYS A 215 23.92 -12.07 16.62
C CYS A 215 22.53 -12.47 16.11
N SER A 216 21.83 -13.36 16.82
CA SER A 216 20.42 -13.65 16.55
C SER A 216 19.75 -14.21 17.79
N LEU A 217 18.54 -13.75 18.10
CA LEU A 217 17.66 -14.29 19.13
C LEU A 217 16.29 -14.53 18.49
N MET A 218 15.86 -15.77 18.41
CA MET A 218 14.56 -16.13 17.84
C MET A 218 13.79 -17.07 18.78
N PRO A 219 12.45 -17.01 18.81
CA PRO A 219 11.66 -18.03 19.46
C PRO A 219 11.91 -19.40 18.80
N ALA A 220 11.96 -20.46 19.60
CA ALA A 220 12.11 -21.82 19.09
C ALA A 220 10.84 -22.32 18.39
N GLU A 221 9.67 -21.92 18.89
CA GLU A 221 8.40 -22.15 18.21
C GLU A 221 8.16 -21.04 17.16
N THR A 222 8.00 -21.46 15.91
CA THR A 222 7.67 -20.59 14.78
C THR A 222 6.55 -21.23 13.97
N PHE A 223 5.90 -20.47 13.10
CA PHE A 223 4.84 -20.98 12.22
C PHE A 223 5.35 -22.20 11.42
N HIS A 224 4.70 -23.35 11.61
CA HIS A 224 5.11 -24.67 11.11
C HIS A 224 6.58 -25.10 11.36
N GLY A 225 7.32 -24.39 12.22
CA GLY A 225 8.75 -24.59 12.41
C GLY A 225 9.63 -24.02 11.29
N HIS A 226 9.08 -23.15 10.43
CA HIS A 226 9.77 -22.59 9.25
C HIS A 226 10.23 -21.14 9.43
N GLY A 227 10.33 -20.65 10.66
CA GLY A 227 11.05 -19.40 10.95
C GLY A 227 10.22 -18.12 10.87
N LEU A 228 8.89 -18.21 10.79
CA LEU A 228 7.99 -17.03 10.75
C LEU A 228 7.20 -16.85 12.05
N ARG A 229 6.83 -15.61 12.34
CA ARG A 229 6.05 -15.22 13.53
C ARG A 229 4.62 -15.77 13.43
N LYS A 230 4.25 -16.59 14.41
CA LYS A 230 3.04 -17.42 14.38
C LYS A 230 1.73 -16.63 14.33
N ASP A 231 1.54 -15.65 15.22
CA ASP A 231 0.28 -14.89 15.31
C ASP A 231 -0.01 -14.08 14.03
N LEU A 232 1.04 -13.60 13.34
CA LEU A 232 0.90 -12.89 12.08
C LEU A 232 0.60 -13.85 10.92
N ALA A 233 1.34 -14.97 10.82
CA ALA A 233 1.12 -15.97 9.78
C ALA A 233 -0.27 -16.62 9.87
N GLU A 234 -0.79 -16.88 11.08
CA GLU A 234 -2.14 -17.40 11.30
C GLU A 234 -3.22 -16.42 10.82
N LYS A 235 -3.00 -15.10 10.93
CA LYS A 235 -3.92 -14.10 10.35
C LYS A 235 -3.89 -14.13 8.83
N LEU A 236 -2.74 -14.37 8.21
CA LEU A 236 -2.66 -14.57 6.76
C LEU A 236 -3.46 -15.80 6.32
N GLU A 237 -3.31 -16.93 7.03
CA GLU A 237 -4.07 -18.16 6.74
C GLU A 237 -5.59 -17.93 6.82
N GLN A 238 -6.05 -17.21 7.83
CA GLN A 238 -7.47 -16.93 8.07
C GLN A 238 -8.12 -16.05 6.99
N MET A 239 -7.36 -15.30 6.19
CA MET A 239 -7.91 -14.54 5.06
C MET A 239 -8.30 -15.42 3.87
N HIS A 240 -7.91 -16.69 3.87
CA HIS A 240 -8.04 -17.60 2.72
C HIS A 240 -7.43 -17.06 1.40
N PRO A 241 -6.16 -16.57 1.42
CA PRO A 241 -5.51 -16.08 0.21
C PRO A 241 -5.15 -17.23 -0.74
N SER A 242 -4.83 -16.87 -1.98
CA SER A 242 -4.47 -17.81 -3.05
C SER A 242 -3.15 -17.49 -3.74
N PHE A 243 -2.61 -16.28 -3.54
CA PHE A 243 -1.27 -15.90 -4.00
C PHE A 243 -0.59 -14.93 -3.03
N LEU A 244 0.72 -14.77 -3.17
CA LEU A 244 1.53 -13.76 -2.49
C LEU A 244 2.40 -13.01 -3.51
N ARG A 245 2.23 -11.69 -3.61
CA ARG A 245 3.14 -10.74 -4.28
C ARG A 245 4.27 -10.35 -3.33
N PHE A 246 5.52 -10.64 -3.70
CA PHE A 246 6.70 -10.32 -2.89
C PHE A 246 7.96 -10.14 -3.75
N PRO A 247 9.04 -9.52 -3.23
CA PRO A 247 9.10 -8.71 -2.02
C PRO A 247 8.68 -7.28 -2.41
N GLY A 248 7.48 -7.14 -2.97
CA GLY A 248 7.06 -6.06 -3.86
C GLY A 248 7.06 -4.67 -3.23
N GLY A 249 6.43 -3.74 -3.93
CA GLY A 249 6.43 -2.33 -3.60
C GLY A 249 7.76 -1.64 -3.90
N CYS A 250 7.90 -0.44 -3.34
CA CYS A 250 9.02 0.45 -3.62
C CYS A 250 10.40 -0.14 -3.23
N ILE A 251 10.45 -1.10 -2.31
CA ILE A 251 11.72 -1.73 -1.87
C ILE A 251 12.42 -2.48 -3.00
N VAL A 252 11.69 -2.98 -4.00
CA VAL A 252 12.29 -3.70 -5.14
C VAL A 252 13.17 -2.76 -5.97
N GLU A 253 12.74 -1.51 -6.10
CA GLU A 253 13.39 -0.51 -6.93
C GLU A 253 14.67 0.02 -6.26
N GLY A 254 14.65 0.23 -4.94
CA GLY A 254 15.71 0.96 -4.26
C GLY A 254 15.76 2.44 -4.67
N PHE A 255 16.74 3.17 -4.13
CA PHE A 255 17.06 4.56 -4.53
C PHE A 255 18.53 4.72 -4.94
N THR A 256 19.34 3.68 -4.73
CA THR A 256 20.67 3.46 -5.29
C THR A 256 20.78 2.00 -5.74
N LEU A 257 21.85 1.64 -6.46
CA LEU A 257 22.10 0.25 -6.83
C LEU A 257 22.30 -0.67 -5.61
N GLU A 258 22.91 -0.20 -4.52
CA GLU A 258 23.11 -1.00 -3.29
C GLU A 258 21.78 -1.30 -2.59
N THR A 259 20.83 -0.39 -2.67
CA THR A 259 19.52 -0.51 -2.01
C THR A 259 18.47 -1.23 -2.85
N ALA A 260 18.76 -1.54 -4.12
CA ALA A 260 17.85 -2.30 -4.96
C ALA A 260 17.84 -3.77 -4.53
N MET A 261 16.66 -4.38 -4.49
CA MET A 261 16.53 -5.79 -4.10
C MET A 261 16.93 -6.72 -5.24
N PHE A 262 17.90 -7.59 -4.95
CA PHE A 262 18.33 -8.67 -5.84
C PHE A 262 18.22 -10.00 -5.13
N PHE A 263 17.75 -11.02 -5.84
CA PHE A 263 17.54 -12.37 -5.32
C PHE A 263 18.79 -12.93 -4.65
N CYS A 264 19.96 -12.79 -5.28
CA CYS A 264 21.21 -13.36 -4.78
C CYS A 264 21.61 -12.86 -3.38
N ASN A 265 21.10 -11.69 -2.98
CA ASN A 265 21.36 -11.06 -1.68
C ASN A 265 20.44 -11.56 -0.56
N THR A 266 19.43 -12.37 -0.91
CA THR A 266 18.33 -12.75 0.00
C THR A 266 18.26 -14.26 0.26
N VAL A 267 19.25 -15.04 -0.18
CA VAL A 267 19.29 -16.50 0.02
C VAL A 267 20.62 -16.92 0.64
N GLY A 268 20.65 -18.14 1.17
CA GLY A 268 21.81 -18.65 1.92
C GLY A 268 21.75 -18.28 3.41
N PRO A 269 22.84 -18.52 4.16
CA PRO A 269 22.89 -18.23 5.58
C PRO A 269 22.69 -16.73 5.87
N VAL A 270 21.82 -16.40 6.82
CA VAL A 270 21.44 -14.99 7.10
C VAL A 270 22.61 -14.09 7.50
N TRP A 271 23.67 -14.63 8.11
CA TRP A 271 24.87 -13.87 8.46
C TRP A 271 25.79 -13.57 7.26
N GLU A 272 25.51 -14.16 6.09
CA GLU A 272 26.20 -13.89 4.82
C GLU A 272 25.36 -13.00 3.89
N ARG A 273 24.09 -12.72 4.20
CA ARG A 273 23.21 -11.88 3.35
C ARG A 273 23.52 -10.40 3.57
N PRO A 274 23.91 -9.61 2.54
CA PRO A 274 24.21 -8.18 2.68
C PRO A 274 22.98 -7.41 3.23
N SER A 275 23.19 -6.50 4.18
CA SER A 275 22.14 -5.58 4.65
C SER A 275 22.11 -4.34 3.77
N HIS A 276 20.98 -3.67 3.68
CA HIS A 276 20.85 -2.40 2.97
C HIS A 276 19.70 -1.56 3.52
N TRP A 277 19.72 -0.25 3.23
CA TRP A 277 18.67 0.67 3.67
C TRP A 277 17.44 0.56 2.75
N LEU A 278 16.26 0.49 3.36
CA LEU A 278 14.98 0.47 2.65
C LEU A 278 14.46 1.90 2.43
N LEU A 279 13.51 2.05 1.50
CA LEU A 279 12.82 3.33 1.26
C LEU A 279 11.96 3.80 2.45
N TRP A 280 11.82 2.96 3.47
CA TRP A 280 10.94 3.15 4.62
C TRP A 280 11.70 3.42 5.92
N HIS A 281 12.85 4.12 5.81
CA HIS A 281 13.59 4.71 6.93
C HIS A 281 14.31 3.70 7.87
N TYR A 282 14.51 2.44 7.48
CA TYR A 282 15.33 1.50 8.26
C TYR A 282 16.14 0.56 7.37
N ARG A 283 17.16 -0.06 7.98
CA ARG A 283 18.00 -1.07 7.34
C ARG A 283 17.39 -2.45 7.52
N THR A 284 17.31 -3.22 6.44
CA THR A 284 16.96 -4.64 6.49
C THR A 284 18.22 -5.50 6.52
N THR A 285 18.15 -6.61 7.24
CA THR A 285 19.17 -7.65 7.25
C THR A 285 18.96 -8.71 6.16
N ASN A 286 17.89 -8.59 5.37
CA ASN A 286 17.44 -9.61 4.43
C ASN A 286 17.21 -10.98 5.12
N GLY A 287 16.78 -10.95 6.39
CA GLY A 287 16.43 -12.13 7.17
C GLY A 287 15.22 -12.87 6.59
N LEU A 288 14.17 -12.11 6.28
CA LEU A 288 13.04 -12.56 5.46
C LEU A 288 13.41 -12.44 3.98
N GLY A 289 13.96 -13.51 3.42
CA GLY A 289 14.46 -13.54 2.06
C GLY A 289 13.61 -14.41 1.12
N PHE A 290 14.10 -14.58 -0.11
CA PHE A 290 13.37 -15.27 -1.17
C PHE A 290 12.94 -16.70 -0.80
N HIS A 291 13.79 -17.44 -0.07
CA HIS A 291 13.44 -18.78 0.41
C HIS A 291 12.28 -18.75 1.40
N GLU A 292 12.35 -17.84 2.37
CA GLU A 292 11.35 -17.75 3.43
C GLU A 292 9.97 -17.33 2.89
N TYR A 293 9.92 -16.47 1.85
CA TYR A 293 8.66 -16.16 1.14
C TYR A 293 8.10 -17.36 0.37
N LEU A 294 8.93 -18.13 -0.32
CA LEU A 294 8.48 -19.33 -1.02
C LEU A 294 8.00 -20.42 -0.06
N GLN A 295 8.66 -20.57 1.09
CA GLN A 295 8.22 -21.47 2.15
C GLN A 295 6.86 -21.03 2.72
N LEU A 296 6.65 -19.73 2.96
CA LEU A 296 5.34 -19.20 3.36
C LEU A 296 4.26 -19.51 2.32
N CYS A 297 4.58 -19.36 1.03
CA CYS A 297 3.66 -19.71 -0.05
C CYS A 297 3.28 -21.20 0.01
N GLU A 298 4.24 -22.10 0.23
CA GLU A 298 3.96 -23.53 0.35
C GLU A 298 3.11 -23.86 1.58
N ASP A 299 3.46 -23.30 2.74
CA ASP A 299 2.77 -23.50 4.01
C ASP A 299 1.29 -23.07 3.93
N LEU A 300 1.03 -21.95 3.25
CA LEU A 300 -0.31 -21.39 3.05
C LEU A 300 -0.98 -21.83 1.73
N LYS A 301 -0.33 -22.69 0.93
CA LYS A 301 -0.80 -23.18 -0.38
C LYS A 301 -1.10 -22.08 -1.39
N LEU A 302 -0.23 -21.09 -1.47
CA LEU A 302 -0.31 -19.92 -2.34
C LEU A 302 0.52 -20.09 -3.61
N SER A 303 0.05 -19.46 -4.69
CA SER A 303 0.89 -19.18 -5.85
C SER A 303 1.86 -18.04 -5.54
N ALA A 304 3.16 -18.22 -5.76
CA ALA A 304 4.11 -17.10 -5.67
C ALA A 304 4.03 -16.18 -6.91
N LEU A 305 3.99 -14.87 -6.64
CA LEU A 305 4.21 -13.79 -7.60
C LEU A 305 5.48 -13.03 -7.16
N TYR A 306 6.57 -13.26 -7.88
CA TYR A 306 7.84 -12.62 -7.60
C TYR A 306 7.94 -11.28 -8.35
N VAL A 307 8.34 -10.22 -7.66
CA VAL A 307 8.62 -8.90 -8.24
C VAL A 307 10.14 -8.73 -8.36
N CYS A 308 10.65 -8.58 -9.58
CA CYS A 308 12.07 -8.33 -9.82
C CYS A 308 12.34 -6.85 -10.17
N ASN A 309 13.52 -6.35 -9.82
CA ASN A 309 13.94 -5.02 -10.25
C ASN A 309 14.01 -4.96 -11.80
N CYS A 310 13.46 -3.90 -12.39
CA CYS A 310 13.37 -3.77 -13.85
C CYS A 310 14.58 -3.09 -14.50
N GLY A 311 15.69 -2.86 -13.78
CA GLY A 311 16.86 -2.17 -14.31
C GLY A 311 16.89 -0.66 -14.04
N MET A 312 16.16 -0.20 -13.02
CA MET A 312 16.19 1.18 -12.53
C MET A 312 15.73 1.27 -11.08
N THR A 313 16.01 2.41 -10.46
CA THR A 313 15.54 2.77 -9.11
C THR A 313 14.25 3.58 -9.15
N CYS A 314 13.66 3.83 -7.98
CA CYS A 314 12.37 4.48 -7.82
C CYS A 314 12.29 5.84 -8.55
N GLN A 315 11.43 5.92 -9.56
CA GLN A 315 11.26 7.16 -10.35
C GLN A 315 10.71 8.31 -9.50
N GLY A 316 9.82 8.02 -8.56
CA GLY A 316 9.24 9.00 -7.65
C GLY A 316 10.26 9.64 -6.68
N ARG A 317 11.41 8.98 -6.47
CA ARG A 317 12.50 9.42 -5.56
C ARG A 317 13.79 9.74 -6.31
N GLY A 318 13.65 10.10 -7.59
CA GLY A 318 14.77 10.39 -8.48
C GLY A 318 15.35 9.12 -9.11
N PRO A 319 15.14 8.91 -10.43
CA PRO A 319 15.54 7.66 -11.08
C PRO A 319 17.05 7.58 -11.33
N TYR A 320 17.59 6.39 -11.11
CA TYR A 320 18.88 5.94 -11.61
C TYR A 320 18.65 4.77 -12.57
N TYR A 321 19.02 4.96 -13.83
CA TYR A 321 18.90 3.94 -14.88
C TYR A 321 20.18 3.10 -14.95
N PHE A 322 20.03 1.78 -14.98
CA PHE A 322 21.17 0.88 -15.00
C PHE A 322 21.90 0.95 -16.34
N ASN A 323 23.23 0.89 -16.29
CA ASN A 323 24.05 0.69 -17.48
C ASN A 323 23.93 -0.76 -17.98
N GLU A 324 24.53 -1.04 -19.14
CA GLU A 324 24.41 -2.34 -19.79
C GLU A 324 24.86 -3.52 -18.92
N ALA A 325 25.95 -3.37 -18.17
CA ALA A 325 26.45 -4.44 -17.30
C ALA A 325 25.52 -4.69 -16.10
N GLN A 326 24.99 -3.63 -15.50
CA GLN A 326 24.02 -3.70 -14.41
C GLN A 326 22.67 -4.27 -14.88
N MET A 327 22.22 -3.91 -16.08
CA MET A 327 21.01 -4.48 -16.67
C MET A 327 21.18 -5.96 -16.96
N GLN A 328 22.34 -6.37 -17.50
CA GLN A 328 22.63 -7.79 -17.72
C GLN A 328 22.71 -8.56 -16.39
N PHE A 329 23.21 -7.94 -15.33
CA PHE A 329 23.17 -8.51 -13.98
C PHE A 329 21.73 -8.71 -13.50
N ALA A 330 20.85 -7.70 -13.61
CA ALA A 330 19.45 -7.80 -13.21
C ALA A 330 18.69 -8.91 -13.96
N ILE A 331 18.94 -9.06 -15.27
CA ILE A 331 18.39 -10.16 -16.08
C ILE A 331 18.88 -11.51 -15.53
N ASN A 332 20.18 -11.66 -15.29
CA ASN A 332 20.74 -12.91 -14.80
C ASN A 332 20.24 -13.24 -13.39
N ASP A 333 20.13 -12.25 -12.50
CA ASP A 333 19.61 -12.43 -11.14
C ASP A 333 18.14 -12.87 -11.15
N THR A 334 17.32 -12.30 -12.04
CA THR A 334 15.94 -12.76 -12.25
C THR A 334 15.89 -14.23 -12.70
N LEU A 335 16.75 -14.62 -13.65
CA LEU A 335 16.84 -16.01 -14.11
C LEU A 335 17.37 -16.97 -13.02
N ASN A 336 18.25 -16.47 -12.15
CA ASN A 336 18.78 -17.21 -11.00
C ASN A 336 17.67 -17.46 -9.96
N ALA A 337 16.82 -16.46 -9.70
CA ALA A 337 15.65 -16.60 -8.82
C ALA A 337 14.69 -17.69 -9.34
N LEU A 338 14.44 -17.69 -10.65
CA LEU A 338 13.61 -18.72 -11.29
C LEU A 338 14.29 -20.10 -11.27
N GLU A 339 15.61 -20.21 -11.46
CA GLU A 339 16.33 -21.49 -11.31
C GLU A 339 16.28 -22.00 -9.86
N TYR A 340 16.41 -21.09 -8.88
CA TYR A 340 16.28 -21.41 -7.47
C TYR A 340 14.90 -21.98 -7.15
N ALA A 341 13.82 -21.36 -7.63
CA ALA A 341 12.46 -21.80 -7.36
C ALA A 341 12.10 -23.08 -8.13
N LEU A 342 12.38 -23.12 -9.44
CA LEU A 342 11.82 -24.12 -10.37
C LEU A 342 12.82 -25.20 -10.82
N GLY A 343 14.12 -24.95 -10.67
CA GLY A 343 15.18 -25.84 -11.14
C GLY A 343 15.28 -27.13 -10.33
N SER A 344 15.84 -28.17 -10.94
CA SER A 344 16.18 -29.41 -10.21
C SER A 344 17.31 -29.14 -9.19
N SER A 345 17.39 -29.97 -8.16
CA SER A 345 18.46 -29.91 -7.14
C SER A 345 19.88 -30.11 -7.68
N GLN A 346 20.04 -30.45 -8.96
CA GLN A 346 21.32 -30.58 -9.66
C GLN A 346 21.80 -29.29 -10.33
N THR A 347 20.93 -28.30 -10.46
CA THR A 347 21.30 -26.96 -10.95
C THR A 347 22.03 -26.17 -9.87
N HIS A 348 22.72 -25.08 -10.23
CA HIS A 348 23.50 -24.31 -9.27
C HIS A 348 22.58 -23.78 -8.15
N TRP A 349 21.52 -23.07 -8.51
CA TRP A 349 20.61 -22.47 -7.55
C TRP A 349 19.63 -23.48 -6.94
N GLY A 350 19.18 -24.49 -7.69
CA GLY A 350 18.40 -25.59 -7.11
C GLY A 350 19.17 -26.40 -6.08
N SER A 351 20.50 -26.53 -6.21
CA SER A 351 21.34 -27.16 -5.19
C SER A 351 21.43 -26.33 -3.90
N LEU A 352 21.41 -24.99 -4.02
CA LEU A 352 21.35 -24.11 -2.85
C LEU A 352 19.99 -24.25 -2.16
N ARG A 353 18.89 -24.26 -2.90
CA ARG A 353 17.53 -24.53 -2.37
C ARG A 353 17.50 -25.84 -1.57
N ALA A 354 18.06 -26.91 -2.13
CA ALA A 354 18.16 -28.20 -1.45
C ALA A 354 18.98 -28.13 -0.14
N LYS A 355 20.10 -27.40 -0.13
CA LYS A 355 20.92 -27.18 1.08
C LYS A 355 20.21 -26.32 2.13
N MET A 356 19.32 -25.43 1.71
CA MET A 356 18.46 -24.64 2.59
C MET A 356 17.31 -25.47 3.20
N GLY A 357 17.22 -26.77 2.87
CA GLY A 357 16.24 -27.68 3.47
C GLY A 357 15.09 -28.07 2.54
N HIS A 358 15.04 -27.53 1.31
CA HIS A 358 13.93 -27.77 0.38
C HIS A 358 14.43 -28.30 -0.99
N PRO A 359 14.55 -29.64 -1.17
CA PRO A 359 15.10 -30.22 -2.39
C PRO A 359 14.14 -30.15 -3.60
N GLU A 360 12.83 -30.11 -3.37
CA GLU A 360 11.83 -30.08 -4.44
C GLU A 360 11.63 -28.66 -5.00
N PRO A 361 11.21 -28.49 -6.26
CA PRO A 361 10.85 -27.16 -6.76
C PRO A 361 9.66 -26.55 -6.02
N PHE A 362 9.68 -25.24 -5.80
CA PHE A 362 8.55 -24.47 -5.29
C PHE A 362 7.52 -24.17 -6.39
N SER A 363 6.33 -23.71 -6.00
CA SER A 363 5.33 -23.15 -6.91
C SER A 363 5.58 -21.65 -7.11
N LEU A 364 6.12 -21.26 -8.28
CA LEU A 364 6.24 -19.88 -8.71
C LEU A 364 5.58 -19.73 -10.08
N LYS A 365 4.48 -18.95 -10.11
CA LYS A 365 3.58 -18.86 -11.26
C LYS A 365 3.69 -17.54 -12.00
N TYR A 366 3.89 -16.45 -11.26
CA TYR A 366 3.87 -15.10 -11.78
C TYR A 366 5.23 -14.42 -11.57
N LEU A 367 5.63 -13.62 -12.55
CA LEU A 367 6.75 -12.70 -12.45
C LEU A 367 6.27 -11.29 -12.82
N GLU A 368 6.37 -10.37 -11.89
CA GLU A 368 6.21 -8.95 -12.14
C GLU A 368 7.57 -8.30 -12.35
N ILE A 369 7.67 -7.47 -13.38
CA ILE A 369 8.91 -6.81 -13.76
C ILE A 369 8.78 -5.31 -13.46
N GLY A 370 9.48 -4.87 -12.42
CA GLY A 370 9.43 -3.50 -11.89
C GLY A 370 8.27 -3.25 -10.94
N ASN A 371 8.24 -2.05 -10.35
CA ASN A 371 7.15 -1.56 -9.50
C ASN A 371 6.92 -0.07 -9.80
N GLU A 372 5.68 0.35 -10.07
CA GLU A 372 5.30 1.76 -10.35
C GLU A 372 6.22 2.55 -11.32
N ASN A 373 6.84 1.84 -12.26
CA ASN A 373 7.70 2.41 -13.27
C ASN A 373 6.92 2.68 -14.56
N SER A 374 7.31 3.71 -15.29
CA SER A 374 6.64 4.09 -16.54
C SER A 374 7.60 4.76 -17.53
N GLY A 375 7.11 4.92 -18.75
CA GLY A 375 7.81 5.61 -19.83
C GLY A 375 8.72 4.70 -20.67
N PRO A 376 9.32 5.25 -21.75
CA PRO A 376 10.07 4.47 -22.74
C PRO A 376 11.25 3.68 -22.15
N GLU A 377 11.90 4.21 -21.11
CA GLU A 377 13.00 3.55 -20.42
C GLU A 377 12.52 2.26 -19.72
N TYR A 378 11.37 2.29 -19.06
CA TYR A 378 10.76 1.10 -18.46
C TYR A 378 10.39 0.08 -19.54
N GLU A 379 9.70 0.51 -20.59
CA GLU A 379 9.27 -0.37 -21.68
C GLU A 379 10.43 -1.11 -22.35
N ALA A 380 11.57 -0.43 -22.52
CA ALA A 380 12.79 -1.03 -23.06
C ALA A 380 13.38 -2.08 -22.12
N CYS A 381 13.52 -1.77 -20.83
CA CYS A 381 14.06 -2.72 -19.86
C CYS A 381 13.14 -3.91 -19.59
N PHE A 382 11.82 -3.66 -19.51
CA PHE A 382 10.79 -4.69 -19.37
C PHE A 382 10.91 -5.75 -20.46
N ASN A 383 11.00 -5.32 -21.74
CA ASN A 383 11.08 -6.25 -22.86
C ASN A 383 12.34 -7.12 -22.79
N ARG A 384 13.49 -6.57 -22.38
CA ARG A 384 14.75 -7.33 -22.24
C ARG A 384 14.63 -8.45 -21.19
N ILE A 385 14.07 -8.15 -20.02
CA ILE A 385 13.87 -9.16 -18.95
C ILE A 385 12.84 -10.19 -19.41
N ARG A 386 11.69 -9.73 -19.91
CA ARG A 386 10.61 -10.59 -20.40
C ARG A 386 11.09 -11.58 -21.47
N GLU A 387 11.84 -11.12 -22.46
CA GLU A 387 12.36 -11.98 -23.53
C GLU A 387 13.30 -13.06 -22.97
N ALA A 388 14.25 -12.67 -22.12
CA ALA A 388 15.17 -13.61 -21.49
C ALA A 388 14.47 -14.64 -20.59
N VAL A 389 13.43 -14.23 -19.86
CA VAL A 389 12.61 -15.12 -19.02
C VAL A 389 11.83 -16.09 -19.89
N LEU A 390 11.08 -15.61 -20.88
CA LEU A 390 10.21 -16.47 -21.70
C LEU A 390 10.99 -17.42 -22.62
N GLU A 391 12.26 -17.12 -22.92
CA GLU A 391 13.15 -18.06 -23.61
C GLU A 391 13.42 -19.33 -22.78
N ARG A 392 13.51 -19.22 -21.46
CA ARG A 392 13.85 -20.34 -20.55
C ARG A 392 12.67 -20.89 -19.76
N TYR A 393 11.73 -20.03 -19.42
CA TYR A 393 10.58 -20.31 -18.57
C TYR A 393 9.28 -19.83 -19.24
N PRO A 394 8.91 -20.40 -20.41
CA PRO A 394 7.73 -19.97 -21.17
C PRO A 394 6.39 -20.18 -20.45
N GLN A 395 6.39 -20.90 -19.33
CA GLN A 395 5.22 -21.12 -18.48
C GLN A 395 4.94 -19.98 -17.49
N ILE A 396 5.90 -19.08 -17.25
CA ILE A 396 5.73 -17.95 -16.33
C ILE A 396 4.74 -16.95 -16.92
N ILE A 397 3.78 -16.52 -16.10
CA ILE A 397 2.83 -15.47 -16.44
C ILE A 397 3.50 -14.13 -16.13
N ILE A 398 3.64 -13.28 -17.14
CA ILE A 398 4.32 -11.99 -17.01
C ILE A 398 3.31 -10.92 -16.61
N VAL A 399 3.66 -10.17 -15.57
CA VAL A 399 2.93 -8.99 -15.08
C VAL A 399 3.77 -7.74 -15.37
N SER A 400 3.15 -6.72 -15.95
CA SER A 400 3.73 -5.37 -16.04
C SER A 400 3.11 -4.48 -14.97
N ASN A 401 3.90 -3.62 -14.34
CA ASN A 401 3.47 -2.72 -13.28
C ASN A 401 2.70 -1.48 -13.78
N THR A 402 2.56 -1.34 -15.10
CA THR A 402 1.85 -0.24 -15.72
C THR A 402 1.27 -0.66 -17.06
N ARG A 403 0.26 0.07 -17.51
CA ARG A 403 -0.37 -0.12 -18.80
C ARG A 403 0.45 0.58 -19.88
N SER A 404 0.83 -0.16 -20.92
CA SER A 404 1.48 0.41 -22.10
C SER A 404 0.96 -0.23 -23.38
N GLU A 405 0.87 0.58 -24.44
CA GLU A 405 0.45 0.14 -25.77
C GLU A 405 1.58 -0.57 -26.53
N THR A 406 2.83 -0.43 -26.09
CA THR A 406 4.02 -0.94 -26.78
C THR A 406 4.50 -2.28 -26.20
N ILE A 407 4.27 -2.53 -24.91
CA ILE A 407 4.68 -3.78 -24.24
C ILE A 407 3.60 -4.85 -24.39
N LYS A 408 4.04 -6.09 -24.61
CA LYS A 408 3.16 -7.26 -24.60
C LYS A 408 3.25 -7.94 -23.24
N THR A 409 2.16 -7.96 -22.49
CA THR A 409 2.07 -8.59 -21.17
C THR A 409 0.86 -9.51 -21.07
N ASP A 410 0.88 -10.43 -20.11
CA ASP A 410 -0.27 -11.29 -19.81
C ASP A 410 -1.23 -10.61 -18.83
N ILE A 411 -0.68 -9.87 -17.87
CA ILE A 411 -1.39 -9.14 -16.83
C ILE A 411 -0.78 -7.73 -16.66
N VAL A 412 -1.61 -6.74 -16.36
CA VAL A 412 -1.21 -5.39 -15.92
C VAL A 412 -1.61 -5.20 -14.47
N ASP A 413 -0.70 -4.64 -13.67
CA ASP A 413 -0.94 -4.25 -12.27
C ASP A 413 -1.50 -2.81 -12.18
N ASP A 414 -2.66 -2.66 -11.55
CA ASP A 414 -3.33 -1.39 -11.27
C ASP A 414 -3.30 -1.09 -9.76
N HIS A 415 -2.92 0.14 -9.39
CA HIS A 415 -2.84 0.59 -7.98
C HIS A 415 -3.85 1.71 -7.69
N TYR A 416 -4.59 1.62 -6.57
CA TYR A 416 -5.61 2.59 -6.18
C TYR A 416 -5.56 2.98 -4.70
N TYR A 417 -5.16 4.21 -4.43
CA TYR A 417 -5.20 4.80 -3.09
C TYR A 417 -6.06 6.07 -3.09
N ASN A 418 -7.18 6.05 -2.35
CA ASN A 418 -8.16 7.15 -2.44
C ASN A 418 -9.09 7.25 -1.22
N MET A 419 -10.09 8.12 -1.29
CA MET A 419 -11.20 8.23 -0.33
C MET A 419 -12.24 7.11 -0.52
N PRO A 420 -13.07 6.78 0.50
CA PRO A 420 -14.14 5.79 0.36
C PRO A 420 -15.06 6.02 -0.84
N GLU A 421 -15.39 7.29 -1.12
CA GLU A 421 -16.29 7.65 -2.20
C GLU A 421 -15.75 7.23 -3.57
N PHE A 422 -14.43 7.31 -3.80
CA PHE A 422 -13.83 6.85 -5.05
C PHE A 422 -14.09 5.36 -5.28
N PHE A 423 -13.91 4.52 -4.26
CA PHE A 423 -14.14 3.09 -4.36
C PHE A 423 -15.62 2.75 -4.61
N ALA A 424 -16.53 3.49 -3.98
CA ALA A 424 -17.97 3.34 -4.21
C ALA A 424 -18.41 3.82 -5.61
N GLU A 425 -17.77 4.87 -6.15
CA GLU A 425 -18.05 5.41 -7.50
C GLU A 425 -17.54 4.49 -8.62
N ASN A 426 -16.49 3.70 -8.38
CA ASN A 426 -15.76 2.98 -9.44
C ASN A 426 -15.99 1.46 -9.41
N ILE A 427 -17.14 1.00 -8.91
CA ILE A 427 -17.48 -0.45 -8.87
C ILE A 427 -17.61 -1.10 -10.26
N ASP A 428 -17.73 -0.28 -11.30
CA ASP A 428 -17.91 -0.68 -12.71
C ASP A 428 -16.68 -0.38 -13.57
N ILE A 429 -15.54 0.02 -12.98
CA ILE A 429 -14.34 0.42 -13.73
C ILE A 429 -13.89 -0.63 -14.75
N TYR A 430 -14.08 -1.92 -14.45
CA TYR A 430 -13.71 -3.05 -15.31
C TYR A 430 -14.86 -3.61 -16.17
N ASP A 431 -16.08 -3.09 -16.05
CA ASP A 431 -17.27 -3.63 -16.73
C ASP A 431 -17.14 -3.55 -18.26
N ASP A 432 -16.53 -2.49 -18.79
CA ASP A 432 -16.36 -2.26 -20.23
C ASP A 432 -14.94 -2.57 -20.74
N TYR A 433 -14.08 -3.13 -19.88
CA TYR A 433 -12.74 -3.51 -20.30
C TYR A 433 -12.77 -4.55 -21.43
N SER A 434 -11.74 -4.50 -22.29
CA SER A 434 -11.53 -5.51 -23.31
C SER A 434 -11.32 -6.88 -22.66
N ARG A 435 -12.08 -7.90 -23.09
CA ARG A 435 -11.89 -9.31 -22.70
C ARG A 435 -10.79 -10.02 -23.48
N LYS A 436 -9.94 -9.25 -24.16
CA LYS A 436 -8.68 -9.70 -24.74
C LYS A 436 -7.55 -9.19 -23.86
N ASN A 437 -6.50 -10.00 -23.72
CA ASN A 437 -5.31 -9.67 -22.93
C ASN A 437 -4.79 -8.24 -23.21
N PRO A 438 -4.18 -7.60 -22.20
CA PRO A 438 -3.83 -8.18 -20.89
C PRO A 438 -5.02 -8.30 -19.92
N ASN A 439 -4.94 -9.28 -19.03
CA ASN A 439 -5.80 -9.36 -17.83
C ASN A 439 -5.34 -8.32 -16.80
N ILE A 440 -6.09 -8.18 -15.71
CA ILE A 440 -5.81 -7.20 -14.65
C ILE A 440 -5.44 -7.89 -13.34
N PHE A 441 -4.45 -7.33 -12.68
CA PHE A 441 -4.13 -7.50 -11.28
C PHE A 441 -4.36 -6.16 -10.60
N VAL A 442 -5.16 -6.12 -9.53
CA VAL A 442 -5.27 -4.92 -8.69
C VAL A 442 -4.35 -5.12 -7.49
N GLY A 443 -3.05 -4.89 -7.69
CA GLY A 443 -2.01 -5.29 -6.76
C GLY A 443 -1.92 -4.48 -5.49
N GLU A 444 -2.41 -3.25 -5.54
CA GLU A 444 -2.44 -2.37 -4.38
C GLU A 444 -3.74 -1.58 -4.36
N PHE A 445 -4.55 -1.75 -3.33
CA PHE A 445 -5.60 -0.80 -3.04
C PHE A 445 -5.89 -0.64 -1.56
N ALA A 446 -6.19 0.59 -1.16
CA ALA A 446 -6.66 0.94 0.18
C ALA A 446 -7.28 2.34 0.20
N VAL A 447 -8.23 2.54 1.10
CA VAL A 447 -8.61 3.89 1.51
C VAL A 447 -7.49 4.48 2.35
N ASN A 448 -6.87 5.55 1.85
CA ASN A 448 -5.78 6.24 2.54
C ASN A 448 -6.11 7.71 2.90
N GLN A 449 -7.38 8.08 2.80
CA GLN A 449 -7.90 9.42 3.07
C GLN A 449 -9.22 9.35 3.86
N THR A 450 -9.36 10.14 4.93
CA THR A 450 -10.55 10.39 5.80
C THR A 450 -11.02 9.30 6.76
N TYR A 451 -11.12 8.03 6.34
CA TYR A 451 -11.65 6.91 7.13
C TYR A 451 -10.66 5.74 7.19
N GLU A 452 -9.37 6.04 7.16
CA GLU A 452 -8.29 5.07 7.11
C GLU A 452 -8.38 4.06 8.28
N GLY A 453 -8.52 2.77 7.97
CA GLY A 453 -8.62 1.72 8.99
C GLY A 453 -9.97 1.64 9.72
N GLN A 454 -11.00 2.35 9.25
CA GLN A 454 -12.34 2.37 9.85
C GLN A 454 -13.36 1.58 9.01
N LEU A 455 -14.53 1.30 9.58
CA LEU A 455 -15.56 0.50 8.91
C LEU A 455 -16.03 1.13 7.59
N ARG A 456 -16.21 2.45 7.52
CA ARG A 456 -16.66 3.10 6.26
C ARG A 456 -15.69 2.84 5.11
N ALA A 457 -14.38 2.86 5.36
CA ALA A 457 -13.38 2.48 4.37
C ALA A 457 -13.58 1.03 3.93
N ALA A 458 -13.65 0.10 4.87
CA ALA A 458 -13.81 -1.33 4.59
C ALA A 458 -15.05 -1.66 3.76
N ILE A 459 -16.19 -0.99 4.02
CA ILE A 459 -17.41 -1.20 3.22
C ILE A 459 -17.24 -0.65 1.79
N SER A 460 -16.61 0.51 1.62
CA SER A 460 -16.35 1.06 0.27
C SER A 460 -15.35 0.21 -0.53
N GLU A 461 -14.32 -0.33 0.12
CA GLU A 461 -13.36 -1.25 -0.49
C GLU A 461 -14.06 -2.56 -0.88
N ALA A 462 -14.99 -3.07 -0.05
CA ALA A 462 -15.80 -4.22 -0.40
C ALA A 462 -16.73 -3.97 -1.59
N MET A 463 -17.25 -2.74 -1.75
CA MET A 463 -17.99 -2.37 -2.97
C MET A 463 -17.10 -2.49 -4.22
N PHE A 464 -15.85 -2.04 -4.12
CA PHE A 464 -14.88 -2.16 -5.21
C PHE A 464 -14.53 -3.63 -5.51
N MET A 465 -14.37 -4.45 -4.46
CA MET A 465 -14.17 -5.90 -4.58
C MET A 465 -15.34 -6.62 -5.26
N VAL A 466 -16.58 -6.17 -5.09
CA VAL A 466 -17.74 -6.67 -5.85
C VAL A 466 -17.54 -6.44 -7.36
N GLY A 467 -17.01 -5.27 -7.74
CA GLY A 467 -16.62 -4.97 -9.12
C GLY A 467 -15.60 -5.95 -9.68
N PHE A 468 -14.61 -6.35 -8.87
CA PHE A 468 -13.63 -7.37 -9.26
C PHE A 468 -14.29 -8.73 -9.48
N GLU A 469 -15.13 -9.18 -8.54
CA GLU A 469 -15.81 -10.48 -8.67
C GLU A 469 -16.79 -10.52 -9.84
N ARG A 470 -17.41 -9.38 -10.17
CA ARG A 470 -18.28 -9.23 -11.35
C ARG A 470 -17.52 -9.26 -12.67
N ASN A 471 -16.19 -9.17 -12.66
CA ASN A 471 -15.32 -9.10 -13.82
C ASN A 471 -14.11 -10.05 -13.71
N GLN A 472 -14.28 -11.22 -13.08
CA GLN A 472 -13.20 -12.22 -12.94
C GLN A 472 -12.73 -12.84 -14.27
N ASP A 473 -13.45 -12.60 -15.37
CA ASP A 473 -12.99 -12.86 -16.72
C ASP A 473 -11.79 -11.97 -17.11
N VAL A 474 -11.67 -10.78 -16.52
CA VAL A 474 -10.59 -9.80 -16.74
C VAL A 474 -9.70 -9.62 -15.50
N VAL A 475 -10.27 -9.37 -14.32
CA VAL A 475 -9.54 -9.20 -13.07
C VAL A 475 -9.21 -10.57 -12.49
N LYS A 476 -7.92 -10.92 -12.45
CA LYS A 476 -7.47 -12.27 -12.07
C LYS A 476 -6.86 -12.35 -10.68
N LEU A 477 -6.40 -11.21 -10.16
CA LEU A 477 -5.63 -11.09 -8.93
C LEU A 477 -6.02 -9.75 -8.27
N CYS A 478 -6.05 -9.69 -6.95
CA CYS A 478 -6.15 -8.46 -6.18
C CYS A 478 -5.56 -8.63 -4.77
N SER A 479 -5.00 -7.56 -4.23
CA SER A 479 -4.42 -7.51 -2.88
C SER A 479 -4.58 -6.13 -2.25
N TYR A 480 -4.82 -6.13 -0.94
CA TYR A 480 -4.77 -4.92 -0.12
C TYR A 480 -3.32 -4.54 0.14
N ALA A 481 -3.00 -3.25 0.14
CA ALA A 481 -1.67 -2.76 0.49
C ALA A 481 -1.70 -1.51 1.37
N PRO A 482 -0.78 -1.39 2.35
CA PRO A 482 0.20 -2.39 2.77
C PRO A 482 -0.37 -3.41 3.78
N LEU A 483 0.29 -4.56 3.91
CA LEU A 483 -0.23 -5.69 4.69
C LEU A 483 -0.01 -5.58 6.19
N PHE A 484 1.18 -5.19 6.62
CA PHE A 484 1.59 -5.20 8.02
C PHE A 484 2.07 -3.81 8.47
N SER A 485 1.87 -3.47 9.75
CA SER A 485 2.51 -2.30 10.38
C SER A 485 2.74 -2.50 11.87
N HIS A 486 3.97 -2.25 12.30
CA HIS A 486 4.29 -2.14 13.72
C HIS A 486 3.68 -0.83 14.26
N VAL A 487 2.82 -0.91 15.28
CA VAL A 487 2.00 0.22 15.78
C VAL A 487 2.78 1.43 16.27
N HIS A 488 4.08 1.28 16.47
CA HIS A 488 4.97 2.35 16.92
C HIS A 488 5.85 2.92 15.79
N TYR A 489 5.92 2.25 14.63
CA TYR A 489 6.76 2.64 13.47
C TYR A 489 5.89 2.66 12.20
N GLN A 490 5.01 3.66 12.08
CA GLN A 490 4.02 3.73 11.00
C GLN A 490 4.49 4.68 9.89
N SER A 491 5.27 4.16 8.93
CA SER A 491 5.72 4.93 7.75
C SER A 491 4.58 5.14 6.72
N TRP A 492 3.54 4.31 6.81
CA TRP A 492 2.32 4.41 6.02
C TRP A 492 1.13 3.96 6.88
N TYR A 493 -0.07 4.46 6.55
CA TYR A 493 -1.32 4.06 7.19
C TYR A 493 -2.49 4.27 6.20
N PRO A 494 -3.50 3.38 6.16
CA PRO A 494 -3.71 2.20 7.00
C PRO A 494 -3.01 0.93 6.50
N ASN A 495 -2.88 -0.07 7.37
CA ASN A 495 -2.32 -1.39 7.05
C ASN A 495 -3.26 -2.49 7.56
N LEU A 496 -3.32 -3.61 6.84
CA LEU A 496 -4.36 -4.62 7.07
C LEU A 496 -4.25 -5.31 8.45
N ILE A 497 -3.02 -5.58 8.88
CA ILE A 497 -2.68 -6.23 10.15
C ILE A 497 -1.71 -5.35 10.92
N MET A 498 -2.11 -4.98 12.13
CA MET A 498 -1.38 -4.09 13.03
C MET A 498 -0.79 -4.89 14.19
N PHE A 499 0.44 -4.62 14.60
CA PHE A 499 1.10 -5.41 15.65
C PHE A 499 2.07 -4.64 16.53
N ASP A 500 2.30 -5.15 17.74
CA ASP A 500 3.47 -4.84 18.57
C ASP A 500 4.34 -6.13 18.72
N ASN A 501 5.39 -6.08 19.54
CA ASN A 501 6.30 -7.21 19.79
C ASN A 501 5.60 -8.50 20.29
N SER A 502 4.37 -8.42 20.80
CA SER A 502 3.67 -9.50 21.51
C SER A 502 2.22 -9.74 21.08
N ARG A 503 1.58 -8.73 20.48
CA ARG A 503 0.15 -8.71 20.14
C ARG A 503 -0.05 -8.27 18.71
N SER A 504 -1.21 -8.62 18.16
CA SER A 504 -1.64 -8.15 16.84
C SER A 504 -3.16 -8.03 16.77
N TYR A 505 -3.65 -7.08 15.99
CA TYR A 505 -5.07 -6.88 15.64
C TYR A 505 -5.21 -6.62 14.14
N VAL A 506 -6.44 -6.60 13.64
CA VAL A 506 -6.73 -6.39 12.21
C VAL A 506 -7.73 -5.26 12.05
N ILE A 507 -7.59 -4.46 11.00
CA ILE A 507 -8.56 -3.39 10.70
C ILE A 507 -9.84 -3.98 10.05
N PRO A 508 -10.97 -3.25 10.01
CA PRO A 508 -12.21 -3.73 9.40
C PRO A 508 -12.05 -4.30 7.98
N SER A 509 -11.18 -3.73 7.14
CA SER A 509 -10.92 -4.18 5.76
C SER A 509 -10.40 -5.60 5.67
N TYR A 510 -9.71 -6.10 6.70
CA TYR A 510 -9.28 -7.50 6.79
C TYR A 510 -10.47 -8.46 6.75
N TYR A 511 -11.56 -8.10 7.43
CA TYR A 511 -12.75 -8.94 7.47
C TYR A 511 -13.46 -8.98 6.12
N CYS A 512 -13.39 -7.91 5.30
CA CYS A 512 -13.89 -7.94 3.93
C CYS A 512 -13.12 -8.97 3.09
N PHE A 513 -11.78 -8.96 3.15
CA PHE A 513 -10.96 -9.96 2.46
C PHE A 513 -11.22 -11.38 2.96
N LYS A 514 -11.27 -11.59 4.28
CA LYS A 514 -11.61 -12.89 4.88
C LYS A 514 -12.97 -13.41 4.42
N LEU A 515 -14.01 -12.56 4.46
CA LEU A 515 -15.37 -12.93 4.05
C LEU A 515 -15.44 -13.26 2.56
N PHE A 516 -14.80 -12.47 1.69
CA PHE A 516 -14.82 -12.68 0.25
C PHE A 516 -13.97 -13.89 -0.17
N GLY A 517 -12.78 -14.04 0.41
CA GLY A 517 -11.84 -15.14 0.19
C GLY A 517 -12.40 -16.50 0.62
N ALA A 518 -13.05 -16.57 1.78
CA ALA A 518 -13.67 -17.80 2.29
C ALA A 518 -14.90 -18.26 1.48
N ASN A 519 -15.58 -17.33 0.81
CA ASN A 519 -16.90 -17.56 0.22
C ASN A 519 -16.88 -17.44 -1.30
N ARG A 520 -16.26 -18.41 -1.95
CA ARG A 520 -16.13 -18.45 -3.40
C ARG A 520 -16.93 -19.60 -4.00
N GLY A 521 -17.69 -19.32 -5.06
CA GLY A 521 -18.35 -20.32 -5.88
C GLY A 521 -17.48 -20.78 -7.05
N ASP A 522 -18.04 -21.57 -7.97
CA ASP A 522 -17.33 -22.08 -9.15
C ASP A 522 -17.51 -21.16 -10.36
N MET A 523 -18.72 -20.59 -10.50
CA MET A 523 -19.11 -19.75 -11.64
C MET A 523 -19.72 -18.44 -11.17
N VAL A 524 -19.36 -17.34 -11.81
CA VAL A 524 -20.09 -16.07 -11.70
C VAL A 524 -21.37 -16.16 -12.53
N VAL A 525 -22.49 -15.73 -11.95
CA VAL A 525 -23.80 -15.77 -12.62
C VAL A 525 -24.34 -14.37 -12.87
N SER A 526 -25.26 -14.27 -13.83
CA SER A 526 -25.97 -13.03 -14.12
C SER A 526 -26.85 -12.62 -12.94
N SER A 527 -26.75 -11.35 -12.56
CA SER A 527 -27.61 -10.73 -11.56
C SER A 527 -27.93 -9.30 -11.98
N LYS A 528 -29.11 -8.81 -11.57
CA LYS A 528 -29.57 -7.45 -11.81
C LYS A 528 -30.06 -6.86 -10.50
N GLU A 529 -29.57 -5.68 -10.19
CA GLU A 529 -29.92 -4.95 -8.97
C GLU A 529 -30.53 -3.58 -9.29
N SER A 530 -31.36 -3.11 -8.38
CA SER A 530 -31.90 -1.74 -8.37
C SER A 530 -31.92 -1.26 -6.93
N CYS A 531 -31.29 -0.12 -6.69
CA CYS A 531 -31.11 0.48 -5.37
C CYS A 531 -31.15 2.01 -5.46
N GLU A 532 -31.07 2.69 -4.31
CA GLU A 532 -31.02 4.15 -4.25
C GLU A 532 -29.64 4.67 -4.67
N LYS A 533 -29.59 5.89 -5.20
CA LYS A 533 -28.33 6.60 -5.49
C LYS A 533 -27.92 7.46 -4.31
N ILE A 534 -26.63 7.49 -4.00
CA ILE A 534 -26.04 8.41 -3.03
C ILE A 534 -25.15 9.39 -3.79
N TYR A 535 -25.52 10.67 -3.76
CA TYR A 535 -24.77 11.74 -4.41
C TYR A 535 -23.55 12.14 -3.59
N LEU A 536 -22.45 12.46 -4.27
CA LEU A 536 -21.24 12.92 -3.59
C LEU A 536 -21.48 14.19 -2.77
N SER A 537 -20.93 14.19 -1.57
CA SER A 537 -20.94 15.31 -0.63
C SER A 537 -19.89 16.38 -1.00
N MET A 538 -19.90 16.84 -2.25
CA MET A 538 -18.98 17.89 -2.74
C MET A 538 -19.37 19.25 -2.16
N HIS A 539 -18.37 20.07 -1.86
CA HIS A 539 -18.53 21.47 -1.40
C HIS A 539 -17.40 22.32 -1.99
N GLY A 540 -17.55 23.64 -2.01
CA GLY A 540 -16.44 24.52 -2.35
C GLY A 540 -16.80 25.76 -3.14
N LEU A 541 -15.76 26.52 -3.47
CA LEU A 541 -15.87 27.83 -4.09
C LEU A 541 -16.25 27.76 -5.57
N PRO A 542 -16.90 28.81 -6.11
CA PRO A 542 -16.91 29.09 -7.54
C PRO A 542 -15.50 29.17 -8.12
N VAL A 543 -15.34 28.67 -9.35
CA VAL A 543 -14.07 28.68 -10.08
C VAL A 543 -14.25 29.24 -11.48
N ILE A 544 -13.28 30.03 -11.92
CA ILE A 544 -13.10 30.42 -13.32
C ILE A 544 -11.73 29.93 -13.76
N ASN A 545 -11.67 29.25 -14.90
CA ASN A 545 -10.43 28.79 -15.50
C ASN A 545 -10.44 28.99 -17.01
N GLY A 546 -9.28 28.99 -17.65
CA GLY A 546 -9.17 29.19 -19.09
C GLY A 546 -7.75 29.49 -19.54
N ASP A 547 -7.59 29.74 -20.83
CA ASP A 547 -6.30 30.17 -21.37
C ASP A 547 -5.94 31.59 -20.85
N CYS A 548 -4.65 31.86 -20.67
CA CYS A 548 -4.20 33.17 -20.18
C CYS A 548 -4.67 34.33 -21.08
N GLY A 549 -4.93 35.46 -20.44
CA GLY A 549 -5.62 36.61 -21.00
C GLY A 549 -7.15 36.49 -20.99
N LEU A 550 -7.73 35.47 -20.35
CA LEU A 550 -9.18 35.40 -20.12
C LEU A 550 -9.62 36.56 -19.23
N THR A 551 -10.62 37.33 -19.67
CA THR A 551 -11.13 38.50 -18.95
C THR A 551 -12.55 38.27 -18.45
N TRP A 552 -12.82 38.57 -17.18
CA TRP A 552 -14.15 38.45 -16.58
C TRP A 552 -14.52 39.62 -15.68
N LYS A 553 -15.82 39.79 -15.44
CA LYS A 553 -16.36 40.76 -14.47
C LYS A 553 -17.72 40.34 -13.94
N ASN A 554 -18.23 41.10 -12.97
CA ASN A 554 -19.55 40.91 -12.38
C ASN A 554 -19.80 39.48 -11.88
N ALA A 555 -18.81 38.88 -11.22
CA ALA A 555 -18.92 37.56 -10.61
C ALA A 555 -19.79 37.65 -9.34
N VAL A 556 -20.86 36.86 -9.30
CA VAL A 556 -21.86 36.86 -8.21
C VAL A 556 -22.16 35.42 -7.83
N PHE A 557 -22.04 35.10 -6.54
CA PHE A 557 -22.43 33.82 -5.97
C PHE A 557 -23.55 34.02 -4.94
N ASN A 558 -24.69 33.33 -5.10
CA ASN A 558 -25.86 33.45 -4.23
C ASN A 558 -26.29 34.92 -3.98
N SER A 559 -26.31 35.71 -5.06
CA SER A 559 -26.61 37.16 -5.04
C SER A 559 -25.59 38.04 -4.31
N ILE A 560 -24.43 37.49 -3.92
CA ILE A 560 -23.33 38.21 -3.29
C ILE A 560 -22.17 38.36 -4.29
N PRO A 561 -21.66 39.57 -4.56
CA PRO A 561 -20.46 39.74 -5.37
C PRO A 561 -19.27 38.98 -4.78
N VAL A 562 -18.56 38.20 -5.61
CA VAL A 562 -17.38 37.43 -5.21
C VAL A 562 -16.15 37.87 -6.01
N PHE A 563 -14.99 37.80 -5.37
CA PHE A 563 -13.72 38.26 -5.91
C PHE A 563 -12.69 37.13 -5.87
N PRO A 564 -11.61 37.19 -6.67
CA PRO A 564 -10.50 36.25 -6.60
C PRO A 564 -9.93 36.11 -5.19
N THR A 565 -9.82 34.88 -4.69
CA THR A 565 -9.31 34.60 -3.33
C THR A 565 -8.24 33.51 -3.30
N LYS A 566 -8.29 32.53 -4.22
CA LYS A 566 -7.32 31.43 -4.31
C LYS A 566 -6.83 31.24 -5.74
N SER A 567 -5.52 31.05 -5.91
CA SER A 567 -4.93 30.65 -7.20
C SER A 567 -4.97 29.13 -7.35
N LEU A 568 -5.37 28.66 -8.54
CA LEU A 568 -5.42 27.25 -8.92
C LEU A 568 -4.50 27.00 -10.12
N HIS A 569 -3.29 27.58 -10.08
CA HIS A 569 -2.38 27.83 -11.20
C HIS A 569 -2.73 29.12 -11.96
N GLY A 570 -1.80 30.08 -11.99
CA GLY A 570 -2.01 31.41 -12.58
C GLY A 570 -2.39 32.51 -11.57
N LYS A 571 -2.67 33.72 -12.06
CA LYS A 571 -2.97 34.88 -11.21
C LYS A 571 -4.07 35.75 -11.81
N ALA A 572 -5.00 36.20 -10.98
CA ALA A 572 -5.97 37.23 -11.35
C ALA A 572 -5.36 38.63 -11.17
N ILE A 573 -5.31 39.41 -12.24
CA ILE A 573 -4.91 40.82 -12.20
C ILE A 573 -6.14 41.68 -12.40
N GLN A 574 -6.40 42.60 -11.48
CA GLN A 574 -7.49 43.56 -11.62
C GLN A 574 -7.14 44.60 -12.68
N ASP A 575 -8.07 44.81 -13.64
CA ASP A 575 -8.01 45.84 -14.66
C ASP A 575 -9.36 46.58 -14.70
N ASN A 576 -9.39 47.78 -14.11
CA ASN A 576 -10.60 48.60 -13.93
C ASN A 576 -11.75 47.83 -13.22
N ASP A 577 -12.88 47.61 -13.91
CA ASP A 577 -14.06 46.86 -13.44
C ASP A 577 -13.99 45.36 -13.75
N SER A 578 -12.86 44.88 -14.27
CA SER A 578 -12.64 43.50 -14.71
C SER A 578 -11.40 42.87 -14.09
N TYR A 579 -11.25 41.57 -14.29
CA TYR A 579 -10.06 40.80 -13.95
C TYR A 579 -9.55 40.07 -15.19
N VAL A 580 -8.24 39.93 -15.30
CA VAL A 580 -7.55 39.21 -16.38
C VAL A 580 -6.73 38.08 -15.77
N LEU A 581 -6.85 36.87 -16.34
CA LEU A 581 -6.07 35.70 -15.95
C LEU A 581 -4.67 35.79 -16.57
N GLN A 582 -3.63 35.64 -15.78
CA GLN A 582 -2.23 35.60 -16.24
C GLN A 582 -1.52 34.34 -15.75
N GLU A 583 -0.41 34.00 -16.39
CA GLU A 583 0.49 32.95 -15.88
C GLU A 583 1.09 33.36 -14.53
N ASN A 584 1.49 32.37 -13.74
CA ASN A 584 2.23 32.59 -12.51
C ASN A 584 3.62 31.94 -12.64
N ASP A 585 4.66 32.76 -12.76
CA ASP A 585 6.05 32.30 -12.90
C ASP A 585 6.57 31.57 -11.65
N ALA A 586 5.88 31.71 -10.51
CA ALA A 586 6.25 31.10 -9.23
C ALA A 586 5.76 29.64 -9.07
N ASP A 587 4.99 29.10 -10.00
CA ASP A 587 4.46 27.73 -9.88
C ASP A 587 5.54 26.70 -10.29
N GLU A 588 6.10 26.02 -9.29
CA GLU A 588 7.17 25.00 -9.36
C GLU A 588 6.75 23.69 -10.07
N PHE A 589 6.22 23.77 -11.30
CA PHE A 589 6.08 22.59 -12.15
C PHE A 589 7.40 22.35 -12.88
N THR A 590 8.18 21.38 -12.40
CA THR A 590 9.47 20.97 -12.99
C THR A 590 9.29 20.18 -14.29
N ASN A 591 8.10 19.65 -14.57
CA ASN A 591 7.82 18.87 -15.78
C ASN A 591 7.08 19.70 -16.85
N GLN A 592 7.76 19.99 -17.97
CA GLN A 592 7.20 20.72 -19.11
C GLN A 592 6.01 20.01 -19.78
N SER A 593 5.90 18.67 -19.71
CA SER A 593 4.79 17.94 -20.34
C SER A 593 3.47 18.11 -19.57
N ILE A 594 3.53 18.34 -18.26
CA ILE A 594 2.37 18.56 -17.40
C ILE A 594 1.88 20.01 -17.57
N ARG A 595 2.80 20.98 -17.67
CA ARG A 595 2.46 22.40 -17.86
C ARG A 595 1.55 22.65 -19.08
N SER A 596 1.72 21.91 -20.18
CA SER A 596 0.91 22.10 -21.39
C SER A 596 -0.53 21.56 -21.27
N GLN A 597 -0.80 20.73 -20.26
CA GLN A 597 -2.11 20.12 -20.02
C GLN A 597 -2.95 20.90 -19.00
N ILE A 598 -2.32 21.79 -18.23
CA ILE A 598 -3.00 22.56 -17.18
C ILE A 598 -3.81 23.70 -17.79
N LEU A 599 -5.03 23.88 -17.28
CA LEU A 599 -5.85 25.06 -17.55
C LEU A 599 -5.80 25.99 -16.32
N PRO A 600 -5.09 27.13 -16.38
CA PRO A 600 -4.98 28.07 -15.26
C PRO A 600 -6.34 28.49 -14.72
N GLY A 601 -6.45 28.71 -13.41
CA GLY A 601 -7.72 28.96 -12.75
C GLY A 601 -7.62 29.75 -11.44
N ILE A 602 -8.75 30.30 -11.04
CA ILE A 602 -8.92 31.13 -9.84
C ILE A 602 -10.22 30.74 -9.16
N ALA A 603 -10.16 30.48 -7.85
CA ALA A 603 -11.37 30.35 -7.04
C ALA A 603 -11.80 31.72 -6.48
N LEU A 604 -13.11 31.91 -6.34
CA LEU A 604 -13.71 33.19 -5.97
C LEU A 604 -14.51 33.08 -4.67
N GLY A 605 -14.35 34.06 -3.79
CA GLY A 605 -15.07 34.12 -2.51
C GLY A 605 -14.44 33.29 -1.39
N ASN A 606 -15.13 33.18 -0.25
CA ASN A 606 -14.60 32.57 0.98
C ASN A 606 -15.50 31.45 1.55
N ASP A 607 -16.67 31.20 0.96
CA ASP A 607 -17.59 30.17 1.44
C ASP A 607 -17.25 28.80 0.85
N VAL A 608 -16.32 28.11 1.51
CA VAL A 608 -15.87 26.76 1.09
C VAL A 608 -16.89 25.68 1.44
N GLU A 609 -17.89 25.95 2.28
CA GLU A 609 -18.85 24.95 2.77
C GLU A 609 -20.09 24.82 1.88
N SER A 610 -20.26 25.73 0.92
CA SER A 610 -21.39 25.72 0.00
C SER A 610 -21.44 24.44 -0.84
N ARG A 611 -22.61 23.79 -0.84
CA ARG A 611 -22.92 22.55 -1.58
C ARG A 611 -23.95 22.74 -2.69
N GLU A 612 -24.59 23.90 -2.68
CA GLU A 612 -25.66 24.30 -3.58
C GLU A 612 -25.53 25.80 -3.82
N GLY A 613 -26.06 26.28 -4.95
CA GLY A 613 -26.11 27.71 -5.19
C GLY A 613 -26.07 28.09 -6.66
N SER A 614 -26.08 29.39 -6.88
CA SER A 614 -26.05 30.01 -8.21
C SER A 614 -24.82 30.87 -8.35
N PHE A 615 -23.97 30.56 -9.31
CA PHE A 615 -22.83 31.37 -9.70
C PHE A 615 -23.04 31.99 -11.09
N THR A 616 -22.99 33.31 -11.17
CA THR A 616 -23.09 34.05 -12.44
C THR A 616 -21.83 34.87 -12.66
N VAL A 617 -21.32 34.89 -13.89
CA VAL A 617 -20.16 35.70 -14.28
C VAL A 617 -20.25 36.13 -15.75
N GLN A 618 -19.74 37.31 -16.07
CA GLN A 618 -19.59 37.78 -17.44
C GLN A 618 -18.16 37.58 -17.91
N ILE A 619 -17.95 36.82 -18.98
CA ILE A 619 -16.63 36.50 -19.53
C ILE A 619 -16.53 36.99 -20.98
N LEU A 620 -15.45 37.70 -21.31
CA LEU A 620 -15.15 38.15 -22.67
C LEU A 620 -14.71 36.96 -23.52
N ALA A 621 -15.51 36.60 -24.52
CA ALA A 621 -15.20 35.44 -25.36
C ALA A 621 -14.26 35.84 -26.52
N GLU A 622 -13.12 35.16 -26.63
CA GLU A 622 -12.15 35.34 -27.71
C GLU A 622 -12.02 34.05 -28.53
N LYS A 623 -11.79 34.18 -29.85
CA LYS A 623 -11.65 33.01 -30.72
C LYS A 623 -10.41 32.21 -30.33
N GLY A 624 -10.57 30.90 -30.17
CA GLY A 624 -9.48 29.98 -29.88
C GLY A 624 -9.08 29.91 -28.40
N LYS A 625 -9.73 30.67 -27.50
CA LYS A 625 -9.53 30.55 -26.06
C LYS A 625 -10.59 29.69 -25.41
N ARG A 626 -10.15 28.85 -24.47
CA ARG A 626 -10.99 28.01 -23.61
C ARG A 626 -11.52 28.83 -22.44
N ILE A 627 -12.77 28.55 -22.08
CA ILE A 627 -13.45 29.20 -20.95
C ILE A 627 -13.99 28.12 -20.04
N GLY A 628 -13.71 28.20 -18.75
CA GLY A 628 -14.21 27.29 -17.75
C GLY A 628 -14.92 28.03 -16.62
N VAL A 629 -16.10 27.52 -16.26
CA VAL A 629 -16.94 28.05 -15.18
C VAL A 629 -17.42 26.87 -14.34
N GLY A 630 -17.14 26.91 -13.04
CA GLY A 630 -17.45 25.81 -12.14
C GLY A 630 -17.74 26.22 -10.71
N MET A 631 -18.00 25.22 -9.89
CA MET A 631 -18.15 25.31 -8.45
C MET A 631 -17.50 24.09 -7.79
N LEU A 632 -17.71 23.92 -6.48
CA LEU A 632 -17.25 22.76 -5.71
C LEU A 632 -15.72 22.64 -5.69
N CYS A 633 -15.04 23.80 -5.74
CA CYS A 633 -13.60 23.86 -5.63
C CYS A 633 -13.18 23.95 -4.15
N SER A 634 -12.80 22.82 -3.57
CA SER A 634 -12.18 22.73 -2.26
C SER A 634 -10.98 21.77 -2.30
N PRO A 635 -9.99 21.96 -1.40
CA PRO A 635 -8.95 20.95 -1.17
C PRO A 635 -9.56 19.61 -0.81
N LYS A 636 -9.03 18.56 -1.43
CA LYS A 636 -9.28 17.19 -0.98
C LYS A 636 -8.68 16.98 0.41
N PRO A 637 -9.25 16.08 1.22
CA PRO A 637 -8.58 15.54 2.38
C PRO A 637 -7.21 14.98 1.98
N PHE A 638 -6.17 15.39 2.71
CA PHE A 638 -4.83 14.84 2.52
C PHE A 638 -4.76 13.39 2.97
N SER A 639 -3.94 12.57 2.31
CA SER A 639 -3.65 11.22 2.77
C SER A 639 -2.86 11.24 4.08
N TYR A 640 -2.73 10.09 4.76
CA TYR A 640 -1.83 10.01 5.92
C TYR A 640 -0.42 10.50 5.60
N TYR A 641 0.15 10.04 4.48
CA TYR A 641 1.50 10.41 4.04
C TYR A 641 1.63 11.92 3.83
N ASP A 642 0.65 12.56 3.18
CA ASP A 642 0.65 14.01 2.96
C ASP A 642 0.53 14.80 4.28
N ARG A 643 -0.20 14.27 5.28
CA ARG A 643 -0.35 14.91 6.60
C ARG A 643 0.92 14.83 7.43
N THR A 644 1.76 13.82 7.21
CA THR A 644 3.03 13.61 7.91
C THR A 644 4.23 14.19 7.14
N ASP A 645 4.04 14.71 5.92
CA ASP A 645 5.12 15.32 5.14
C ASP A 645 5.72 16.53 5.90
N PRO A 646 7.05 16.53 6.17
CA PRO A 646 7.70 17.67 6.81
C PRO A 646 7.66 18.96 5.97
N ASN A 647 7.38 18.87 4.67
CA ASN A 647 7.23 19.99 3.75
C ASN A 647 5.83 19.99 3.11
N PRO A 648 4.77 20.35 3.88
CA PRO A 648 3.40 20.23 3.39
C PRO A 648 3.16 21.10 2.16
N LYS A 649 2.58 20.50 1.13
CA LYS A 649 2.19 21.18 -0.11
C LYS A 649 0.99 22.11 0.14
N ASP A 650 0.88 23.19 -0.63
CA ASP A 650 -0.28 24.07 -0.53
C ASP A 650 -1.57 23.30 -0.93
N PRO A 651 -2.58 23.22 -0.06
CA PRO A 651 -3.84 22.51 -0.34
C PRO A 651 -4.62 23.09 -1.53
N TRP A 652 -4.33 24.32 -1.95
CA TRP A 652 -4.96 24.95 -3.12
C TRP A 652 -4.18 24.77 -4.42
N MET A 653 -3.08 24.00 -4.40
CA MET A 653 -2.45 23.54 -5.63
C MET A 653 -3.41 22.66 -6.42
N LEU A 654 -3.37 22.78 -7.75
CA LEU A 654 -4.32 22.10 -8.64
C LEU A 654 -4.33 20.56 -8.48
N PHE A 655 -3.22 19.95 -8.05
CA PHE A 655 -3.15 18.51 -7.71
C PHE A 655 -4.13 18.09 -6.61
N ASN A 656 -4.39 19.00 -5.67
CA ASN A 656 -5.16 18.74 -4.45
C ASN A 656 -6.63 19.14 -4.61
N LEU A 657 -7.07 19.46 -5.83
CA LEU A 657 -8.41 20.00 -6.11
C LEU A 657 -9.17 19.14 -7.11
N GLU A 658 -10.49 19.08 -6.94
CA GLU A 658 -11.39 18.33 -7.83
C GLU A 658 -12.68 19.11 -8.18
N PRO A 659 -12.55 20.34 -8.71
CA PRO A 659 -13.73 21.15 -9.03
C PRO A 659 -14.55 20.52 -10.15
N LEU A 660 -15.85 20.79 -10.13
CA LEU A 660 -16.80 20.41 -11.17
C LEU A 660 -17.11 21.62 -12.04
N ARG A 661 -16.64 21.61 -13.29
CA ARG A 661 -16.63 22.79 -14.16
C ARG A 661 -17.06 22.48 -15.58
N TRP A 662 -17.83 23.38 -16.16
CA TRP A 662 -18.11 23.39 -17.59
C TRP A 662 -16.93 24.00 -18.32
N ILE A 663 -16.32 23.26 -19.23
CA ILE A 663 -15.25 23.75 -20.10
C ILE A 663 -15.82 23.94 -21.49
N VAL A 664 -15.61 25.14 -22.01
CA VAL A 664 -15.99 25.58 -23.34
C VAL A 664 -14.76 25.62 -24.22
N GLU A 665 -14.79 24.84 -25.30
CA GLU A 665 -13.75 24.82 -26.33
C GLU A 665 -14.41 25.05 -27.69
N GLY A 666 -14.06 26.14 -28.36
CA GLY A 666 -14.69 26.53 -29.63
C GLY A 666 -16.19 26.80 -29.48
N ASN A 667 -17.02 25.92 -30.05
CA ASN A 667 -18.49 26.01 -30.03
C ASN A 667 -19.14 24.89 -29.21
N THR A 668 -18.37 24.20 -28.38
CA THR A 668 -18.87 23.11 -27.53
C THR A 668 -18.63 23.39 -26.06
N ALA A 669 -19.55 22.94 -25.21
CA ALA A 669 -19.42 22.93 -23.76
C ALA A 669 -19.66 21.51 -23.22
N ALA A 670 -18.78 21.03 -22.34
CA ALA A 670 -18.97 19.79 -21.60
C ALA A 670 -18.58 19.98 -20.13
N LEU A 671 -19.15 19.16 -19.25
CA LEU A 671 -18.83 19.14 -17.83
C LEU A 671 -17.61 18.25 -17.59
N TYR A 672 -16.67 18.74 -16.77
CA TYR A 672 -15.48 18.02 -16.36
C TYR A 672 -15.30 18.07 -14.85
N ARG A 673 -14.75 17.00 -14.29
CA ARG A 673 -14.24 16.91 -12.91
C ARG A 673 -12.73 16.74 -12.94
N GLY A 674 -12.02 17.42 -12.06
CA GLY A 674 -10.59 17.20 -11.84
C GLY A 674 -9.74 18.46 -11.84
N GLY A 675 -8.53 18.32 -11.30
CA GLY A 675 -7.49 19.34 -11.32
C GLY A 675 -6.71 19.32 -12.63
N ILE A 676 -5.61 18.56 -12.61
CA ILE A 676 -4.67 18.37 -13.74
C ILE A 676 -5.23 17.37 -14.76
N SER A 677 -5.58 16.17 -14.30
CA SER A 677 -6.28 15.18 -15.12
C SER A 677 -7.76 15.51 -15.14
N LEU A 678 -8.32 15.72 -16.33
CA LEU A 678 -9.71 16.07 -16.53
C LEU A 678 -10.52 14.85 -16.95
N THR A 679 -11.51 14.49 -16.13
CA THR A 679 -12.48 13.47 -16.47
C THR A 679 -13.73 14.15 -17.03
N GLN A 680 -14.09 13.83 -18.28
CA GLN A 680 -15.32 14.33 -18.89
C GLN A 680 -16.53 13.62 -18.29
N TYR A 681 -17.50 14.38 -17.79
CA TYR A 681 -18.68 13.87 -17.08
C TYR A 681 -19.98 14.04 -17.87
N SER A 682 -19.95 14.76 -19.00
CA SER A 682 -21.12 14.92 -19.88
C SER A 682 -20.74 14.85 -21.35
N GLU A 683 -21.72 14.53 -22.19
CA GLU A 683 -21.59 14.68 -23.63
C GLU A 683 -21.42 16.16 -24.02
N PRO A 684 -20.57 16.50 -25.00
CA PRO A 684 -20.40 17.88 -25.45
C PRO A 684 -21.68 18.44 -26.09
N LYS A 685 -22.09 19.63 -25.66
CA LYS A 685 -23.26 20.35 -26.19
C LYS A 685 -22.83 21.51 -27.09
N GLN A 686 -23.57 21.71 -28.18
CA GLN A 686 -23.36 22.85 -29.07
C GLN A 686 -23.83 24.15 -28.40
N ILE A 687 -22.98 25.16 -28.44
CA ILE A 687 -23.24 26.49 -27.89
C ILE A 687 -22.97 27.57 -28.94
N SER A 688 -23.26 28.83 -28.60
CA SER A 688 -22.95 29.98 -29.46
C SER A 688 -22.46 31.15 -28.62
N LEU A 689 -21.16 31.45 -28.72
CA LEU A 689 -20.52 32.57 -28.06
C LEU A 689 -20.61 33.84 -28.94
N ARG A 690 -20.79 34.99 -28.29
CA ARG A 690 -20.63 36.31 -28.91
C ARG A 690 -19.17 36.73 -28.79
N TYR A 691 -18.36 36.45 -29.82
CA TYR A 691 -16.93 36.77 -29.78
C TYR A 691 -16.67 38.28 -29.80
N GLY A 692 -15.73 38.73 -28.98
CA GLY A 692 -15.44 40.16 -28.77
C GLY A 692 -16.44 40.86 -27.83
N GLU A 693 -17.40 40.12 -27.28
CA GLU A 693 -18.38 40.61 -26.31
C GLU A 693 -18.32 39.78 -25.01
N TYR A 694 -18.81 40.39 -23.92
CA TYR A 694 -19.05 39.66 -22.68
C TYR A 694 -20.27 38.75 -22.83
N ASN A 695 -20.08 37.46 -22.52
CA ASN A 695 -21.14 36.48 -22.45
C ASN A 695 -21.44 36.19 -20.98
N GLU A 696 -22.71 36.11 -20.63
CA GLU A 696 -23.14 35.77 -19.27
C GLU A 696 -23.20 34.25 -19.12
N PHE A 697 -22.40 33.72 -18.21
CA PHE A 697 -22.44 32.33 -17.78
C PHE A 697 -23.16 32.28 -16.45
N HIS A 698 -24.15 31.39 -16.35
CA HIS A 698 -24.85 31.11 -15.10
C HIS A 698 -24.81 29.60 -14.82
N TYR A 699 -24.17 29.26 -13.71
CA TYR A 699 -23.98 27.91 -13.20
C TYR A 699 -24.91 27.72 -12.02
N GLU A 700 -25.83 26.76 -12.13
CA GLU A 700 -26.81 26.45 -11.09
C GLU A 700 -26.52 25.06 -10.52
N LEU A 701 -26.28 25.00 -9.22
CA LEU A 701 -25.97 23.79 -8.48
C LEU A 701 -27.09 23.47 -7.50
N THR A 702 -27.66 22.28 -7.64
CA THR A 702 -28.64 21.69 -6.72
C THR A 702 -28.04 20.46 -6.04
N LYS A 703 -28.75 19.84 -5.09
CA LYS A 703 -28.32 18.60 -4.44
C LYS A 703 -28.04 17.41 -5.37
N THR A 704 -28.59 17.41 -6.57
CA THR A 704 -28.55 16.23 -7.46
C THR A 704 -28.13 16.56 -8.88
N ALA A 705 -28.00 17.83 -9.25
CA ALA A 705 -27.68 18.23 -10.62
C ALA A 705 -26.98 19.58 -10.69
N VAL A 706 -26.22 19.74 -11.76
CA VAL A 706 -25.61 21.00 -12.22
C VAL A 706 -26.20 21.41 -13.56
N SER A 707 -26.54 22.68 -13.71
CA SER A 707 -27.00 23.26 -14.97
C SER A 707 -26.10 24.40 -15.44
N LEU A 708 -25.89 24.48 -16.75
CA LEU A 708 -25.22 25.61 -17.39
C LEU A 708 -26.21 26.40 -18.23
N TYR A 709 -26.25 27.71 -18.02
CA TYR A 709 -26.96 28.66 -18.86
C TYR A 709 -25.95 29.64 -19.48
N LEU A 710 -26.16 29.94 -20.75
CA LEU A 710 -25.37 30.91 -21.51
C LEU A 710 -26.29 31.99 -22.05
N ASN A 711 -26.05 33.24 -21.68
CA ASN A 711 -26.86 34.41 -22.07
C ASN A 711 -28.37 34.18 -21.82
N GLY A 712 -28.71 33.59 -20.67
CA GLY A 712 -30.09 33.29 -20.26
C GLY A 712 -30.71 32.03 -20.89
N LYS A 713 -29.99 31.30 -21.75
CA LYS A 713 -30.47 30.06 -22.36
C LYS A 713 -29.84 28.85 -21.67
N LEU A 714 -30.66 27.90 -21.22
CA LEU A 714 -30.19 26.61 -20.71
C LEU A 714 -29.46 25.85 -21.82
N ILE A 715 -28.23 25.44 -21.53
CA ILE A 715 -27.39 24.61 -22.40
C ILE A 715 -27.59 23.14 -22.06
N ASP A 716 -27.46 22.78 -20.78
CA ASP A 716 -27.64 21.41 -20.30
C ASP A 716 -27.88 21.36 -18.80
N THR A 717 -28.42 20.23 -18.34
CA THR A 717 -28.51 19.84 -16.93
C THR A 717 -27.94 18.43 -16.80
N VAL A 718 -26.92 18.27 -15.96
CA VAL A 718 -26.20 17.00 -15.75
C VAL A 718 -26.38 16.58 -14.30
N GLU A 719 -26.67 15.30 -14.09
CA GLU A 719 -26.76 14.71 -12.75
C GLU A 719 -25.39 14.78 -12.05
N LEU A 720 -25.38 15.05 -10.74
CA LEU A 720 -24.13 15.09 -9.99
C LEU A 720 -23.48 13.70 -9.87
N PRO A 721 -22.16 13.65 -9.65
CA PRO A 721 -21.48 12.41 -9.30
C PRO A 721 -22.16 11.68 -8.14
N HIS A 722 -22.36 10.38 -8.31
CA HIS A 722 -23.08 9.52 -7.38
C HIS A 722 -22.59 8.08 -7.49
N TYR A 723 -22.87 7.31 -6.45
CA TYR A 723 -22.67 5.87 -6.41
C TYR A 723 -23.96 5.16 -5.99
N GLN A 724 -24.02 3.86 -6.25
CA GLN A 724 -25.13 3.02 -5.80
C GLN A 724 -25.06 2.84 -4.28
N SER A 725 -26.20 2.90 -3.59
CA SER A 725 -26.28 2.65 -2.13
C SER A 725 -25.93 1.20 -1.77
N MET A 726 -26.13 0.28 -2.71
CA MET A 726 -25.85 -1.14 -2.56
C MET A 726 -25.32 -1.71 -3.87
N CYS A 727 -24.37 -2.63 -3.79
CA CYS A 727 -23.96 -3.47 -4.91
C CYS A 727 -23.89 -4.95 -4.51
N SER A 728 -23.97 -5.84 -5.50
CA SER A 728 -23.90 -7.28 -5.27
C SER A 728 -23.15 -8.06 -6.34
N VAL A 729 -22.67 -9.24 -5.94
CA VAL A 729 -22.20 -10.27 -6.85
C VAL A 729 -22.72 -11.62 -6.41
N THR A 730 -23.05 -12.48 -7.36
CA THR A 730 -23.48 -13.84 -7.08
C THR A 730 -22.57 -14.84 -7.78
N THR A 731 -22.12 -15.83 -7.00
CA THR A 731 -21.45 -17.01 -7.51
C THR A 731 -22.27 -18.26 -7.21
N ASP A 732 -22.07 -19.29 -8.02
CA ASP A 732 -22.84 -20.53 -7.97
C ASP A 732 -21.90 -21.73 -7.97
N THR A 733 -22.26 -22.74 -7.20
CA THR A 733 -21.66 -24.08 -7.19
C THR A 733 -22.73 -25.10 -7.57
N ASP A 734 -22.37 -26.36 -7.74
CA ASP A 734 -23.35 -27.43 -7.99
C ASP A 734 -24.42 -27.53 -6.88
N ASP A 735 -24.08 -27.21 -5.64
CA ASP A 735 -24.92 -27.42 -4.46
C ASP A 735 -25.42 -26.13 -3.77
N SER A 736 -24.88 -24.97 -4.14
CA SER A 736 -25.10 -23.71 -3.42
C SER A 736 -25.11 -22.49 -4.34
N VAL A 737 -25.75 -21.43 -3.85
CA VAL A 737 -25.70 -20.08 -4.41
C VAL A 737 -25.15 -19.18 -3.32
N ILE A 738 -24.10 -18.42 -3.64
CA ILE A 738 -23.43 -17.51 -2.72
C ILE A 738 -23.68 -16.09 -3.22
N ILE A 739 -24.40 -15.30 -2.42
CA ILE A 739 -24.75 -13.91 -2.73
C ILE A 739 -23.95 -13.01 -1.80
N LYS A 740 -23.17 -12.09 -2.36
CA LYS A 740 -22.47 -11.05 -1.61
C LYS A 740 -23.20 -9.74 -1.85
N ILE A 741 -23.65 -9.09 -0.78
CA ILE A 741 -24.38 -7.82 -0.79
C ILE A 741 -23.61 -6.83 0.08
N VAL A 742 -23.22 -5.70 -0.50
CA VAL A 742 -22.55 -4.61 0.23
C VAL A 742 -23.51 -3.43 0.29
N ASN A 743 -23.96 -3.06 1.48
CA ASN A 743 -24.79 -1.88 1.72
C ASN A 743 -23.92 -0.74 2.28
N PHE A 744 -23.73 0.31 1.49
CA PHE A 744 -22.92 1.47 1.88
C PHE A 744 -23.76 2.64 2.42
N SER A 745 -25.09 2.52 2.39
CA SER A 745 -25.98 3.42 3.14
C SER A 745 -25.76 3.26 4.64
N GLU A 746 -25.94 4.33 5.41
CA GLU A 746 -25.98 4.26 6.88
C GLU A 746 -27.27 3.66 7.44
N THR A 747 -28.25 3.37 6.57
CA THR A 747 -29.54 2.81 6.94
C THR A 747 -29.68 1.36 6.50
N ASP A 748 -30.41 0.59 7.29
CA ASP A 748 -30.82 -0.77 6.93
C ASP A 748 -31.63 -0.75 5.63
N ASP A 749 -31.29 -1.63 4.69
CA ASP A 749 -32.00 -1.78 3.43
C ASP A 749 -32.62 -3.17 3.31
N PRO A 750 -33.96 -3.29 3.27
CA PRO A 750 -34.61 -4.53 2.90
C PRO A 750 -34.33 -4.80 1.41
N VAL A 751 -33.65 -5.91 1.11
CA VAL A 751 -33.32 -6.35 -0.24
C VAL A 751 -34.28 -7.47 -0.64
N CYS A 752 -35.11 -7.22 -1.65
CA CYS A 752 -35.97 -8.23 -2.24
C CYS A 752 -35.18 -9.10 -3.22
N ILE A 753 -34.89 -10.34 -2.84
CA ILE A 753 -34.07 -11.28 -3.61
C ILE A 753 -34.99 -12.25 -4.36
N SER A 754 -34.80 -12.35 -5.66
CA SER A 754 -35.45 -13.34 -6.54
C SER A 754 -34.40 -14.22 -7.21
N ILE A 755 -34.58 -15.53 -7.15
CA ILE A 755 -33.67 -16.52 -7.72
C ILE A 755 -34.43 -17.57 -8.54
N ASP A 756 -33.86 -17.96 -9.68
CA ASP A 756 -34.46 -18.86 -10.66
C ASP A 756 -34.36 -20.36 -10.30
N CYS A 757 -33.80 -20.72 -9.14
CA CYS A 757 -33.68 -22.10 -8.67
C CYS A 757 -34.28 -22.33 -7.28
N ASP A 758 -34.60 -23.58 -6.96
CA ASP A 758 -35.13 -23.94 -5.63
C ASP A 758 -33.99 -24.03 -4.60
N VAL A 759 -34.11 -23.26 -3.52
CA VAL A 759 -33.19 -23.26 -2.39
C VAL A 759 -33.87 -23.75 -1.10
N LYS A 760 -33.08 -24.24 -0.16
CA LYS A 760 -33.52 -24.58 1.21
C LYS A 760 -33.94 -23.31 1.94
N SER A 761 -34.90 -23.47 2.87
CA SER A 761 -35.41 -22.36 3.67
C SER A 761 -34.36 -21.83 4.64
N GLU A 762 -33.55 -22.72 5.20
CA GLU A 762 -32.44 -22.38 6.08
C GLU A 762 -31.18 -22.03 5.26
N TYR A 763 -30.53 -20.93 5.61
CA TYR A 763 -29.32 -20.42 4.95
C TYR A 763 -28.39 -19.73 5.96
N GLU A 764 -27.11 -19.69 5.63
CA GLU A 764 -26.08 -19.06 6.45
C GLU A 764 -25.86 -17.62 5.99
N VAL A 765 -25.66 -16.71 6.95
CA VAL A 765 -25.27 -15.32 6.69
C VAL A 765 -24.03 -14.98 7.51
N SER A 766 -22.94 -14.68 6.80
CA SER A 766 -21.74 -14.08 7.39
C SER A 766 -21.73 -12.58 7.10
N GLN A 767 -21.59 -11.74 8.11
CA GLN A 767 -21.75 -10.30 7.98
C GLN A 767 -20.70 -9.51 8.77
N LEU A 768 -20.36 -8.33 8.25
CA LEU A 768 -19.59 -7.27 8.91
C LEU A 768 -20.45 -6.01 8.91
N THR A 769 -20.63 -5.36 10.06
CA THR A 769 -21.42 -4.11 10.19
C THR A 769 -21.06 -3.37 11.47
N GLY A 770 -21.46 -2.12 11.60
CA GLY A 770 -21.14 -1.24 12.73
C GLY A 770 -21.37 0.23 12.37
N LYS A 771 -20.70 1.14 13.09
CA LYS A 771 -20.72 2.58 12.76
C LYS A 771 -19.58 2.96 11.84
N ALA A 772 -19.76 4.01 11.05
CA ALA A 772 -18.80 4.49 10.06
C ALA A 772 -17.37 4.66 10.60
N ASP A 773 -17.27 5.19 11.82
CA ASP A 773 -16.03 5.57 12.51
C ASP A 773 -15.46 4.46 13.40
N PHE A 774 -16.04 3.25 13.39
CA PHE A 774 -15.51 2.16 14.18
C PHE A 774 -14.22 1.59 13.56
N GLU A 775 -13.20 1.45 14.39
CA GLU A 775 -11.91 0.84 14.10
C GLU A 775 -11.55 -0.16 15.21
N ASN A 776 -10.62 -1.06 14.92
CA ASN A 776 -10.02 -1.94 15.91
C ASN A 776 -8.70 -1.34 16.42
N SER A 777 -8.29 -1.72 17.62
CA SER A 777 -7.02 -1.30 18.22
C SER A 777 -6.44 -2.40 19.11
N LEU A 778 -5.23 -2.22 19.64
CA LEU A 778 -4.66 -3.16 20.61
C LEU A 778 -5.48 -3.29 21.91
N ASP A 779 -6.23 -2.25 22.27
CA ASP A 779 -7.08 -2.24 23.47
C ASP A 779 -8.49 -2.79 23.19
N ASN A 780 -9.00 -2.58 21.97
CA ASN A 780 -10.28 -3.12 21.48
C ASN A 780 -10.07 -3.85 20.14
N PRO A 781 -9.45 -5.04 20.13
CA PRO A 781 -9.05 -5.71 18.89
C PRO A 781 -10.22 -6.25 18.06
N ASP A 782 -11.39 -6.39 18.68
CA ASP A 782 -12.61 -6.96 18.10
C ASP A 782 -13.80 -5.99 18.19
N GLN A 783 -13.56 -4.67 18.15
CA GLN A 783 -14.66 -3.68 18.11
C GLN A 783 -15.52 -3.85 16.85
N VAL A 784 -14.88 -4.20 15.74
CA VAL A 784 -15.48 -4.58 14.47
C VAL A 784 -14.97 -5.96 14.11
N HIS A 785 -15.86 -6.93 13.92
CA HIS A 785 -15.52 -8.29 13.52
C HIS A 785 -16.65 -8.93 12.71
N ASP A 786 -16.32 -9.93 11.91
CA ASP A 786 -17.32 -10.71 11.20
C ASP A 786 -18.13 -11.60 12.16
N THR A 787 -19.42 -11.78 11.86
CA THR A 787 -20.31 -12.70 12.59
C THR A 787 -21.00 -13.63 11.61
N THR A 788 -21.26 -14.87 12.00
CA THR A 788 -22.01 -15.83 11.18
C THR A 788 -23.24 -16.31 11.92
N THR A 789 -24.39 -16.30 11.25
CA THR A 789 -25.68 -16.72 11.81
C THR A 789 -26.48 -17.56 10.82
N MET A 790 -27.37 -18.42 11.33
CA MET A 790 -28.32 -19.17 10.51
C MET A 790 -29.66 -18.44 10.49
N LEU A 791 -30.16 -18.16 9.29
CA LEU A 791 -31.48 -17.58 9.07
C LEU A 791 -32.41 -18.58 8.37
N THR A 792 -33.71 -18.27 8.37
CA THR A 792 -34.73 -19.07 7.70
C THR A 792 -35.64 -18.19 6.86
N GLY A 793 -36.37 -18.78 5.91
CA GLY A 793 -37.29 -18.07 5.03
C GLY A 793 -36.75 -17.83 3.62
N ALA A 794 -35.59 -18.39 3.27
CA ALA A 794 -35.12 -18.39 1.89
C ALA A 794 -36.04 -19.22 0.98
N GLY A 795 -36.11 -18.81 -0.28
CA GLY A 795 -36.87 -19.45 -1.32
C GLY A 795 -36.59 -18.79 -2.67
N ARG A 796 -37.43 -19.05 -3.68
CA ARG A 796 -37.29 -18.38 -4.98
C ARG A 796 -37.48 -16.87 -4.91
N CYS A 797 -38.26 -16.39 -3.95
CA CYS A 797 -38.42 -14.98 -3.63
C CYS A 797 -38.43 -14.82 -2.11
N PHE A 798 -37.55 -13.98 -1.57
CA PHE A 798 -37.49 -13.67 -0.14
C PHE A 798 -36.88 -12.28 0.08
N THR A 799 -36.93 -11.77 1.31
CA THR A 799 -36.33 -10.49 1.67
C THR A 799 -35.25 -10.72 2.71
N PHE A 800 -34.08 -10.13 2.48
CA PHE A 800 -33.00 -10.03 3.46
C PHE A 800 -32.80 -8.56 3.83
N THR A 801 -32.77 -8.22 5.10
CA THR A 801 -32.46 -6.85 5.53
C THR A 801 -30.96 -6.72 5.71
N ALA A 802 -30.29 -6.05 4.77
CA ALA A 802 -28.87 -5.72 4.88
C ALA A 802 -28.72 -4.55 5.86
N PRO A 803 -27.98 -4.69 6.97
CA PRO A 803 -27.76 -3.59 7.91
C PRO A 803 -27.11 -2.37 7.24
N GLY A 804 -27.27 -1.18 7.81
CA GLY A 804 -26.48 -0.02 7.39
C GLY A 804 -24.97 -0.29 7.50
N LEU A 805 -24.19 0.21 6.54
CA LEU A 805 -22.74 0.02 6.44
C LEU A 805 -22.33 -1.43 6.68
N SER A 806 -22.67 -2.31 5.74
CA SER A 806 -22.47 -3.74 5.90
C SER A 806 -21.96 -4.47 4.66
N VAL A 807 -21.18 -5.51 4.93
CA VAL A 807 -20.89 -6.60 3.99
C VAL A 807 -21.69 -7.81 4.45
N ASN A 808 -22.40 -8.46 3.53
CA ASN A 808 -23.24 -9.61 3.83
C ASN A 808 -22.96 -10.71 2.80
N VAL A 809 -22.62 -11.91 3.28
CA VAL A 809 -22.46 -13.11 2.46
C VAL A 809 -23.56 -14.10 2.83
N LEU A 810 -24.49 -14.33 1.91
CA LEU A 810 -25.58 -15.29 2.06
C LEU A 810 -25.21 -16.57 1.31
N LYS A 811 -25.16 -17.69 2.02
CA LYS A 811 -24.90 -19.02 1.44
C LYS A 811 -26.17 -19.86 1.46
N LEU A 812 -26.78 -20.02 0.30
CA LEU A 812 -28.04 -20.75 0.11
C LEU A 812 -27.78 -22.11 -0.51
N LYS A 813 -28.24 -23.18 0.13
CA LYS A 813 -28.16 -24.54 -0.42
C LYS A 813 -29.29 -24.79 -1.42
N LYS A 814 -28.98 -25.34 -2.58
CA LYS A 814 -29.96 -25.79 -3.58
C LYS A 814 -30.74 -27.02 -3.06
N LYS A 815 -31.94 -27.23 -3.60
CA LYS A 815 -32.81 -28.37 -3.29
C LYS A 815 -32.65 -29.53 -4.26
#